data_AF-A0A1F5BTT5-F1
#
_entry.id   AF-A0A1F5BTT5-F1
#
_cell.length_a   1.000
_cell.length_b   1.000
_cell.length_c   1.000
_cell.angle_alpha   90.00
_cell.angle_beta   90.00
_cell.angle_gamma   90.00
#
_symmetry.space_group_name_H-M   'P 1'
#
loop_
_entity.id
_entity.type
_entity.pdbx_description
1 polymer ?
#
loop_
_entity_poly.entity_id
_entity_poly.type
_entity_poly.pdbx_seq_one_letter_code
_entity_poly.pdbx_strand_id
1 'polypeptide(L)'
;MENPEQWQKAEESLAETERLKRHKESLESEQELFADSGEVERIRTEESVGGVLSMDDAERLLDDEKKEAVVTDEGKNAQTIDEEISELEEGITERLGEKPHETGGLLRKEFPVDEEQRSHSDAWRMAAFREDAFRKGMREYVALERTIGNAQDATEAELVLISRLEKEESVILSSRRARVEAIRAKIAEKEAEMRGLSEHNPEVFVGSHLRELRQYRRDLDEGRLVETPYVTEQKRKALGAIRTGTPLFIHGHLGSGKSELAMAAAREYLSGRTEEDVLALTEESYNDWLKFHSQATETEKEEAREMLAEEARGAVIISGSKQTHQSEFYGHRALNIKEFFTQERLAKLKLAEESYAQWETENQNASEERKSLHWNGLLKAHLDEGGGTFSDFFLGPIYRAMKEGRPVIIDEVDAIPHDVLISLNHILTRQVGETVAVQQDSGEKIKIKRGFSVLMTGNFSSDADADIYLARQQMDAAFLSRLEKCRHDYLPQSAEQNIADASAQERADSELFHTLLARCMDRYGNLSVAEESIGKLWKLSVFAKKSQDIFSGKWADKETGEAGLTREMVGREVLSLRQLVRVIEAWRQDNMQYELDHYLFEKFVDQAGQETERAALYKIAQEVGLFDEQKGWPLAHDIEAGAGVAKFEAVSPKKKGEMPVWHGPRDTVEYAFGKAPERTEWPETKAGASAETQESLLKEVELLFEFQSAFKRELENISQEVDETCSLEERENAK
;
A
#
# COMPACT_ATOMS: atom_id res chain seq x y z
N MET A 1 5.12 -6.36 -41.39
CA MET A 1 5.80 -7.29 -40.46
C MET A 1 7.26 -7.27 -40.85
N GLU A 2 7.97 -6.28 -40.32
CA GLU A 2 9.39 -6.03 -40.61
C GLU A 2 10.28 -6.73 -39.57
N ASN A 3 11.51 -7.01 -39.97
CA ASN A 3 12.45 -8.01 -39.46
C ASN A 3 12.54 -8.13 -37.90
N PRO A 4 12.22 -9.31 -37.30
CA PRO A 4 12.30 -9.54 -35.85
C PRO A 4 13.67 -9.27 -35.22
N GLU A 5 14.77 -9.46 -35.98
CA GLU A 5 16.12 -9.17 -35.49
C GLU A 5 16.40 -7.67 -35.33
N GLN A 6 15.69 -6.81 -36.09
CA GLN A 6 15.82 -5.36 -35.95
C GLN A 6 15.11 -4.86 -34.69
N TRP A 7 13.96 -5.46 -34.35
CA TRP A 7 13.23 -5.15 -33.12
C TRP A 7 14.02 -5.55 -31.87
N GLN A 8 14.60 -6.75 -31.86
CA GLN A 8 15.38 -7.21 -30.71
C GLN A 8 16.60 -6.32 -30.44
N LYS A 9 17.31 -5.88 -31.48
CA LYS A 9 18.44 -4.93 -31.34
C LYS A 9 18.00 -3.54 -30.92
N ALA A 10 16.79 -3.11 -31.28
CA ALA A 10 16.24 -1.84 -30.85
C ALA A 10 15.81 -1.88 -29.37
N GLU A 11 15.23 -3.00 -28.91
CA GLU A 11 14.92 -3.22 -27.48
C GLU A 11 16.18 -3.22 -26.62
N GLU A 12 17.25 -3.89 -27.06
CA GLU A 12 18.55 -3.88 -26.38
C GLU A 12 19.13 -2.45 -26.30
N SER A 13 19.03 -1.69 -27.39
CA SER A 13 19.51 -0.29 -27.43
C SER A 13 18.68 0.62 -26.51
N LEU A 14 17.36 0.43 -26.44
CA LEU A 14 16.45 1.19 -25.58
C LEU A 14 16.72 0.93 -24.09
N ALA A 15 16.96 -0.33 -23.73
CA ALA A 15 17.32 -0.71 -22.36
C ALA A 15 18.65 -0.09 -21.91
N GLU A 16 19.64 -0.04 -22.81
CA GLU A 16 20.92 0.65 -22.58
C GLU A 16 20.70 2.17 -22.40
N THR A 17 19.83 2.78 -23.22
CA THR A 17 19.50 4.22 -23.09
C THR A 17 18.83 4.54 -21.75
N GLU A 18 17.89 3.72 -21.27
CA GLU A 18 17.25 3.93 -19.96
C GLU A 18 18.24 3.76 -18.80
N ARG A 19 19.16 2.79 -18.92
CA ARG A 19 20.23 2.59 -17.93
C ARG A 19 21.15 3.81 -17.84
N LEU A 20 21.55 4.37 -18.98
CA LEU A 20 22.38 5.58 -19.04
C LEU A 20 21.65 6.82 -18.50
N LYS A 21 20.34 6.97 -18.76
CA LYS A 21 19.53 8.05 -18.20
C LYS A 21 19.44 8.00 -16.68
N ARG A 22 19.21 6.82 -16.09
CA ARG A 22 19.22 6.64 -14.62
C ARG A 22 20.61 6.91 -14.02
N HIS A 23 21.66 6.51 -14.73
CA HIS A 23 23.03 6.79 -14.29
C HIS A 23 23.34 8.30 -14.30
N LYS A 24 22.87 9.01 -15.33
CA LYS A 24 22.94 10.47 -15.41
C LYS A 24 22.17 11.16 -14.29
N GLU A 25 20.93 10.75 -14.02
CA GLU A 25 20.12 11.30 -12.92
C GLU A 25 20.81 11.10 -11.56
N SER A 26 21.45 9.95 -11.35
CA SER A 26 22.28 9.70 -10.16
C SER A 26 23.46 10.67 -10.07
N LEU A 27 24.19 10.89 -11.17
CA LEU A 27 25.34 11.81 -11.22
C LEU A 27 24.94 13.27 -11.02
N GLU A 28 23.79 13.69 -11.58
CA GLU A 28 23.25 15.04 -11.41
C GLU A 28 22.75 15.26 -9.98
N SER A 29 22.13 14.24 -9.35
CA SER A 29 21.73 14.31 -7.95
C SER A 29 22.91 14.39 -6.98
N GLU A 30 24.03 13.71 -7.29
CA GLU A 30 25.27 13.84 -6.53
C GLU A 30 25.87 15.24 -6.70
N GLN A 31 25.85 15.82 -7.91
CA GLN A 31 26.30 17.19 -8.16
C GLN A 31 25.45 18.25 -7.42
N GLU A 32 24.13 18.06 -7.31
CA GLU A 32 23.24 18.96 -6.53
C GLU A 32 23.50 18.87 -5.02
N LEU A 33 23.75 17.66 -4.48
CA LEU A 33 24.16 17.46 -3.09
C LEU A 33 25.49 18.15 -2.75
N PHE A 34 26.44 18.18 -3.70
CA PHE A 34 27.69 18.92 -3.52
C PHE A 34 27.50 20.44 -3.63
N ALA A 35 26.57 20.93 -4.44
CA ALA A 35 26.26 22.37 -4.56
C ALA A 35 25.62 22.92 -3.27
N ASP A 36 24.79 22.14 -2.59
CA ASP A 36 24.14 22.50 -1.31
C ASP A 36 25.12 22.54 -0.13
N SER A 37 26.22 21.78 -0.21
CA SER A 37 27.31 21.83 0.78
C SER A 37 28.09 23.16 0.75
N GLY A 38 28.02 23.91 -0.35
CA GLY A 38 28.61 25.25 -0.49
C GLY A 38 27.90 26.34 0.31
N GLU A 39 26.65 26.12 0.76
CA GLU A 39 25.95 27.07 1.64
C GLU A 39 26.40 26.98 3.11
N VAL A 40 27.07 25.89 3.51
CA VAL A 40 27.60 25.69 4.86
C VAL A 40 28.85 26.56 5.13
N GLU A 41 29.50 27.12 4.11
CA GLU A 41 30.65 28.01 4.27
C GLU A 41 30.31 29.45 4.67
N ARG A 42 29.06 29.92 4.51
CA ARG A 42 28.65 31.23 5.05
C ARG A 42 28.56 31.25 6.58
N ILE A 43 28.51 30.08 7.22
CA ILE A 43 28.40 29.95 8.69
C ILE A 43 29.77 29.76 9.36
N ARG A 44 30.85 29.52 8.59
CA ARG A 44 32.21 29.32 9.15
C ARG A 44 33.12 30.55 9.12
N THR A 45 32.70 31.67 8.53
CA THR A 45 33.53 32.90 8.47
C THR A 45 33.53 33.76 9.75
N GLU A 46 32.85 33.35 10.83
CA GLU A 46 32.89 34.10 12.10
C GLU A 46 33.79 33.51 13.20
N GLU A 47 34.39 32.33 13.02
CA GLU A 47 35.34 31.81 14.00
C GLU A 47 36.54 31.11 13.34
N SER A 48 37.63 31.86 13.11
CA SER A 48 38.92 31.57 13.75
C SER A 48 40.07 32.34 13.10
N VAL A 49 40.89 32.88 14.00
CA VAL A 49 42.12 33.60 13.75
C VAL A 49 43.25 32.59 13.47
N GLY A 50 43.99 32.81 12.38
CA GLY A 50 45.43 32.51 12.33
C GLY A 50 45.88 31.43 11.35
N GLY A 51 46.34 31.85 10.17
CA GLY A 51 47.15 31.04 9.25
C GLY A 51 46.93 31.43 7.80
N VAL A 52 47.91 32.10 7.19
CA VAL A 52 47.82 32.67 5.84
C VAL A 52 47.91 31.59 4.77
N LEU A 53 46.81 31.30 4.09
CA LEU A 53 46.78 30.84 2.69
C LEU A 53 46.41 32.03 1.82
N SER A 54 47.14 32.28 0.73
CA SER A 54 46.78 33.37 -0.18
C SER A 54 45.53 32.99 -0.98
N MET A 55 44.70 33.98 -1.31
CA MET A 55 43.43 33.78 -2.03
C MET A 55 43.63 33.07 -3.38
N ASP A 56 44.80 33.29 -4.01
CA ASP A 56 45.20 32.63 -5.26
C ASP A 56 45.57 31.14 -5.07
N ASP A 57 46.01 30.74 -3.87
CA ASP A 57 46.33 29.33 -3.55
C ASP A 57 45.05 28.55 -3.18
N ALA A 58 44.07 29.22 -2.57
CA ALA A 58 42.75 28.64 -2.27
C ALA A 58 41.91 28.44 -3.55
N GLU A 59 41.93 29.38 -4.50
CA GLU A 59 41.27 29.22 -5.79
C GLU A 59 41.90 28.10 -6.63
N ARG A 60 43.23 27.92 -6.59
CA ARG A 60 43.90 26.80 -7.29
C ARG A 60 43.56 25.43 -6.70
N LEU A 61 43.49 25.30 -5.37
CA LEU A 61 43.12 24.05 -4.72
C LEU A 61 41.65 23.69 -5.01
N LEU A 62 40.76 24.68 -5.07
CA LEU A 62 39.35 24.50 -5.45
C LEU A 62 39.17 24.12 -6.93
N ASP A 63 39.98 24.66 -7.83
CA ASP A 63 39.96 24.30 -9.26
C ASP A 63 40.55 22.91 -9.53
N ASP A 64 41.52 22.46 -8.72
CA ASP A 64 42.09 21.12 -8.80
C ASP A 64 41.15 20.07 -8.14
N GLU A 65 40.48 20.38 -7.02
CA GLU A 65 39.47 19.51 -6.40
C GLU A 65 38.18 19.39 -7.26
N LYS A 66 37.75 20.46 -7.93
CA LYS A 66 36.60 20.40 -8.88
C LYS A 66 36.89 19.58 -10.13
N LYS A 67 38.16 19.41 -10.51
CA LYS A 67 38.57 18.55 -11.63
C LYS A 67 38.71 17.09 -11.25
N GLU A 68 39.09 16.79 -10.01
CA GLU A 68 39.17 15.41 -9.51
C GLU A 68 37.81 14.84 -9.09
N ALA A 69 36.83 15.67 -8.71
CA ALA A 69 35.51 15.23 -8.22
C ALA A 69 34.45 14.87 -9.31
N VAL A 70 34.78 14.89 -10.61
CA VAL A 70 33.82 14.64 -11.71
C VAL A 70 34.23 13.44 -12.59
N VAL A 71 34.95 12.47 -12.02
CA VAL A 71 35.33 11.24 -12.72
C VAL A 71 35.08 10.05 -11.81
N THR A 72 34.11 9.20 -12.16
CA THR A 72 33.89 7.90 -11.52
C THR A 72 34.98 6.90 -11.94
N ASP A 73 35.07 5.74 -11.26
CA ASP A 73 36.02 4.63 -11.54
C ASP A 73 36.00 4.12 -13.00
N GLU A 74 35.03 4.53 -13.83
CA GLU A 74 34.91 4.20 -15.26
C GLU A 74 35.21 5.36 -16.23
N GLY A 75 35.57 6.55 -15.73
CA GLY A 75 36.13 7.62 -16.56
C GLY A 75 35.14 8.48 -17.35
N LYS A 76 33.83 8.39 -17.12
CA LYS A 76 32.79 9.09 -17.91
C LYS A 76 32.11 10.21 -17.13
N ASN A 77 31.89 11.36 -17.78
CA ASN A 77 31.13 12.49 -17.22
C ASN A 77 29.74 12.62 -17.88
N ALA A 78 28.85 13.43 -17.30
CA ALA A 78 27.46 13.59 -17.77
C ALA A 78 27.34 14.02 -19.25
N GLN A 79 28.29 14.83 -19.76
CA GLN A 79 28.33 15.20 -21.19
C GLN A 79 28.65 14.01 -22.09
N THR A 80 29.53 13.11 -21.66
CA THR A 80 29.86 11.91 -22.44
C THR A 80 28.68 10.94 -22.49
N ILE A 81 27.90 10.88 -21.41
CA ILE A 81 26.67 10.06 -21.34
C ILE A 81 25.58 10.64 -22.24
N ASP A 82 25.45 11.96 -22.34
CA ASP A 82 24.51 12.61 -23.26
C ASP A 82 24.83 12.33 -24.74
N GLU A 83 26.13 12.33 -25.10
CA GLU A 83 26.57 11.97 -26.45
C GLU A 83 26.24 10.50 -26.78
N GLU A 84 26.47 9.56 -25.86
CA GLU A 84 26.10 8.13 -26.03
C GLU A 84 24.59 7.92 -26.11
N ILE A 85 23.80 8.62 -25.29
CA ILE A 85 22.33 8.58 -25.37
C ILE A 85 21.88 9.08 -26.76
N SER A 86 22.45 10.19 -27.24
CA SER A 86 22.09 10.75 -28.55
C SER A 86 22.42 9.80 -29.71
N GLU A 87 23.59 9.16 -29.70
CA GLU A 87 23.98 8.19 -30.74
C GLU A 87 23.09 6.93 -30.73
N LEU A 88 22.72 6.45 -29.54
CA LEU A 88 21.79 5.32 -29.40
C LEU A 88 20.39 5.68 -29.88
N GLU A 89 19.90 6.88 -29.56
CA GLU A 89 18.58 7.37 -29.98
C GLU A 89 18.50 7.60 -31.50
N GLU A 90 19.55 8.13 -32.12
CA GLU A 90 19.65 8.22 -33.58
C GLU A 90 19.69 6.83 -34.23
N GLY A 91 20.46 5.89 -33.68
CA GLY A 91 20.54 4.52 -34.16
C GLY A 91 19.24 3.73 -34.04
N ILE A 92 18.41 4.02 -33.02
CA ILE A 92 17.06 3.45 -32.88
C ILE A 92 16.12 4.06 -33.93
N THR A 93 16.19 5.38 -34.12
CA THR A 93 15.35 6.10 -35.11
C THR A 93 15.64 5.64 -36.54
N GLU A 94 16.91 5.40 -36.88
CA GLU A 94 17.30 4.90 -38.21
C GLU A 94 16.82 3.45 -38.47
N ARG A 95 16.65 2.64 -37.41
CA ARG A 95 16.18 1.25 -37.51
C ARG A 95 14.66 1.09 -37.50
N LEU A 96 13.95 1.95 -36.77
CA LEU A 96 12.50 1.85 -36.55
C LEU A 96 11.69 2.93 -37.27
N GLY A 97 12.33 3.97 -37.82
CA GLY A 97 11.66 5.06 -38.55
C GLY A 97 10.93 6.09 -37.68
N GLU A 98 10.90 5.90 -36.35
CA GLU A 98 10.22 6.74 -35.36
C GLU A 98 11.14 7.03 -34.16
N LYS A 99 10.93 8.15 -33.46
CA LYS A 99 11.83 8.59 -32.38
C LYS A 99 11.59 7.76 -31.09
N PRO A 100 12.62 7.50 -30.27
CA PRO A 100 12.54 6.55 -29.14
C PRO A 100 11.58 6.92 -28.00
N HIS A 101 11.14 8.19 -27.95
CA HIS A 101 10.15 8.65 -26.97
C HIS A 101 8.77 8.01 -27.14
N GLU A 102 8.54 7.28 -28.25
CA GLU A 102 7.30 6.56 -28.53
C GLU A 102 7.40 5.05 -28.23
N THR A 103 8.62 4.49 -28.09
CA THR A 103 8.84 3.04 -27.89
C THR A 103 8.67 2.53 -26.44
N GLY A 104 8.72 3.41 -25.44
CA GLY A 104 8.29 3.07 -24.06
C GLY A 104 6.77 2.80 -23.94
N GLY A 105 6.02 3.02 -25.02
CA GLY A 105 4.56 2.85 -25.10
C GLY A 105 4.06 1.42 -25.34
N LEU A 106 4.92 0.41 -25.47
CA LEU A 106 4.45 -0.98 -25.68
C LEU A 106 3.79 -1.61 -24.44
N LEU A 107 4.03 -1.06 -23.23
CA LEU A 107 3.34 -1.43 -21.98
C LEU A 107 2.26 -0.42 -21.53
N ARG A 108 2.05 0.66 -22.30
CA ARG A 108 1.00 1.65 -22.08
C ARG A 108 0.48 2.13 -23.43
N LYS A 109 -0.34 1.33 -24.09
CA LYS A 109 -1.21 1.87 -25.14
C LYS A 109 -2.26 2.75 -24.46
N GLU A 110 -1.92 4.01 -24.22
CA GLU A 110 -2.93 5.06 -24.20
C GLU A 110 -3.63 5.00 -25.57
N PHE A 111 -4.96 4.87 -25.55
CA PHE A 111 -5.75 4.78 -26.78
C PHE A 111 -5.45 6.02 -27.64
N PRO A 112 -5.16 5.87 -28.95
CA PRO A 112 -5.03 7.02 -29.82
C PRO A 112 -6.37 7.75 -29.86
N VAL A 113 -6.44 8.90 -29.19
CA VAL A 113 -7.60 9.79 -29.20
C VAL A 113 -7.48 10.67 -30.45
N ASP A 114 -8.50 10.61 -31.30
CA ASP A 114 -8.60 11.44 -32.51
C ASP A 114 -8.65 12.93 -32.10
N GLU A 115 -7.67 13.73 -32.53
CA GLU A 115 -7.56 15.15 -32.16
C GLU A 115 -8.78 15.98 -32.59
N GLU A 116 -9.52 15.56 -33.63
CA GLU A 116 -10.76 16.18 -34.07
C GLU A 116 -11.91 15.99 -33.06
N GLN A 117 -11.95 14.88 -32.30
CA GLN A 117 -13.00 14.64 -31.31
C GLN A 117 -12.84 15.49 -30.04
N ARG A 118 -11.61 15.90 -29.70
CA ARG A 118 -11.34 16.85 -28.61
C ARG A 118 -12.02 18.21 -28.81
N SER A 119 -12.22 18.63 -30.06
CA SER A 119 -12.64 19.99 -30.41
C SER A 119 -14.13 20.28 -30.21
N HIS A 120 -15.01 19.28 -30.34
CA HIS A 120 -16.46 19.55 -30.50
C HIS A 120 -17.30 19.37 -29.23
N SER A 121 -16.85 18.60 -28.22
CA SER A 121 -17.62 18.35 -26.99
C SER A 121 -17.43 19.42 -25.91
N ASP A 122 -16.22 20.01 -25.83
CA ASP A 122 -15.80 20.79 -24.66
C ASP A 122 -16.01 22.31 -24.77
N ALA A 123 -16.09 22.86 -25.99
CA ALA A 123 -16.01 24.32 -26.20
C ALA A 123 -17.16 25.12 -25.55
N TRP A 124 -18.37 24.57 -25.47
CA TRP A 124 -19.52 25.25 -24.84
C TRP A 124 -19.71 24.89 -23.36
N ARG A 125 -19.24 23.71 -22.92
CA ARG A 125 -19.32 23.27 -21.51
C ARG A 125 -18.22 23.90 -20.63
N MET A 126 -17.08 24.21 -21.22
CA MET A 126 -15.94 24.87 -20.55
C MET A 126 -16.08 26.40 -20.45
N ALA A 127 -16.89 27.04 -21.29
CA ALA A 127 -17.18 28.49 -21.20
C ALA A 127 -17.83 28.92 -19.86
N ALA A 128 -18.31 27.96 -19.06
CA ALA A 128 -18.89 28.18 -17.73
C ALA A 128 -17.96 27.81 -16.56
N PHE A 129 -16.84 27.13 -16.82
CA PHE A 129 -15.84 26.73 -15.81
C PHE A 129 -14.87 27.89 -15.59
N ARG A 130 -14.83 28.45 -14.38
CA ARG A 130 -13.95 29.59 -14.09
C ARG A 130 -12.79 29.18 -13.21
N GLU A 131 -11.60 29.26 -13.77
CA GLU A 131 -10.35 28.94 -13.07
C GLU A 131 -10.23 29.65 -11.71
N ASP A 132 -10.52 30.95 -11.63
CA ASP A 132 -10.46 31.69 -10.36
C ASP A 132 -11.45 31.15 -9.31
N ALA A 133 -12.64 30.74 -9.74
CA ALA A 133 -13.67 30.17 -8.86
C ALA A 133 -13.28 28.76 -8.41
N PHE A 134 -12.69 27.97 -9.30
CA PHE A 134 -12.10 26.67 -8.99
C PHE A 134 -10.97 26.79 -7.98
N ARG A 135 -9.98 27.65 -8.25
CA ARG A 135 -8.83 27.88 -7.35
C ARG A 135 -9.29 28.33 -5.98
N LYS A 136 -10.20 29.31 -5.89
CA LYS A 136 -10.72 29.81 -4.61
C LYS A 136 -11.50 28.72 -3.87
N GLY A 137 -12.44 28.06 -4.55
CA GLY A 137 -13.27 27.03 -3.96
C GLY A 137 -12.47 25.81 -3.50
N MET A 138 -11.51 25.34 -4.30
CA MET A 138 -10.66 24.21 -3.92
C MET A 138 -9.72 24.54 -2.77
N ARG A 139 -9.17 25.76 -2.69
CA ARG A 139 -8.40 26.19 -1.51
C ARG A 139 -9.23 26.14 -0.23
N GLU A 140 -10.48 26.60 -0.30
CA GLU A 140 -11.40 26.55 0.83
C GLU A 140 -11.77 25.11 1.20
N TYR A 141 -12.05 24.26 0.19
CA TYR A 141 -12.32 22.84 0.38
C TYR A 141 -11.15 22.12 1.07
N VAL A 142 -9.93 22.30 0.58
CA VAL A 142 -8.72 21.68 1.14
C VAL A 142 -8.44 22.19 2.56
N ALA A 143 -8.68 23.49 2.82
CA ALA A 143 -8.53 24.05 4.17
C ALA A 143 -9.52 23.43 5.17
N LEU A 144 -10.77 23.20 4.75
CA LEU A 144 -11.78 22.50 5.55
C LEU A 144 -11.39 21.05 5.79
N GLU A 145 -10.94 20.34 4.74
CA GLU A 145 -10.45 18.96 4.84
C GLU A 145 -9.29 18.83 5.84
N ARG A 146 -8.27 19.70 5.76
CA ARG A 146 -7.15 19.75 6.73
C ARG A 146 -7.64 20.04 8.14
N THR A 147 -8.59 20.95 8.31
CA THR A 147 -9.18 21.29 9.61
C THR A 147 -9.91 20.08 10.22
N ILE A 148 -10.65 19.34 9.40
CA ILE A 148 -11.34 18.10 9.80
C ILE A 148 -10.32 17.04 10.21
N GLY A 149 -9.28 16.80 9.40
CA GLY A 149 -8.21 15.85 9.71
C GLY A 149 -7.52 16.17 11.04
N ASN A 150 -7.09 17.42 11.24
CA ASN A 150 -6.47 17.86 12.49
C ASN A 150 -7.40 17.66 13.71
N ALA A 151 -8.70 17.91 13.56
CA ALA A 151 -9.68 17.69 14.61
C ALA A 151 -9.90 16.19 14.89
N GLN A 152 -9.85 15.34 13.87
CA GLN A 152 -9.91 13.88 14.03
C GLN A 152 -8.68 13.37 14.80
N ASP A 153 -7.48 13.83 14.45
CA ASP A 153 -6.25 13.49 15.19
C ASP A 153 -6.29 13.96 16.65
N ALA A 154 -6.79 15.18 16.90
CA ALA A 154 -6.99 15.68 18.25
C ALA A 154 -7.99 14.82 19.06
N THR A 155 -9.04 14.32 18.40
CA THR A 155 -10.01 13.39 19.00
C THR A 155 -9.32 12.10 19.43
N GLU A 156 -8.48 11.54 18.56
CA GLU A 156 -7.76 10.31 18.84
C GLU A 156 -6.71 10.48 19.95
N ALA A 157 -6.00 11.60 19.96
CA ALA A 157 -5.08 11.95 21.05
C ALA A 157 -5.80 12.01 22.41
N GLU A 158 -7.00 12.59 22.47
CA GLU A 158 -7.82 12.60 23.69
C GLU A 158 -8.31 11.20 24.08
N LEU A 159 -8.69 10.33 23.13
CA LEU A 159 -9.07 8.94 23.41
C LEU A 159 -7.90 8.14 24.00
N VAL A 160 -6.68 8.35 23.51
CA VAL A 160 -5.45 7.75 24.08
C VAL A 160 -5.20 8.24 25.51
N LEU A 161 -5.56 9.48 25.84
CA LEU A 161 -5.47 9.99 27.22
C LEU A 161 -6.57 9.42 28.11
N ILE A 162 -7.78 9.23 27.59
CA ILE A 162 -8.89 8.61 28.31
C ILE A 162 -8.54 7.17 28.69
N SER A 163 -8.00 6.36 27.76
CA SER A 163 -7.64 4.96 28.03
C SER A 163 -6.58 4.83 29.14
N ARG A 164 -5.70 5.81 29.31
CA ARG A 164 -4.72 5.86 30.42
C ARG A 164 -5.36 6.11 31.77
N LEU A 165 -6.51 6.79 31.80
CA LEU A 165 -7.17 7.25 33.02
C LEU A 165 -8.26 6.30 33.52
N GLU A 166 -8.62 5.25 32.80
CA GLU A 166 -9.70 4.31 33.18
C GLU A 166 -9.44 3.55 34.50
N LYS A 167 -8.22 3.63 35.06
CA LYS A 167 -7.86 3.12 36.40
C LYS A 167 -8.09 4.15 37.53
N GLU A 168 -8.39 5.41 37.21
CA GLU A 168 -8.59 6.50 38.18
C GLU A 168 -10.02 7.06 38.09
N GLU A 169 -10.85 6.81 39.10
CA GLU A 169 -12.14 7.50 39.24
C GLU A 169 -11.91 8.99 39.47
N SER A 170 -12.23 9.85 38.51
CA SER A 170 -12.47 11.28 38.80
C SER A 170 -13.13 12.03 37.66
N VAL A 171 -13.71 13.18 38.02
CA VAL A 171 -14.22 14.28 37.19
C VAL A 171 -13.39 14.57 35.93
N ILE A 172 -12.09 14.26 35.93
CA ILE A 172 -11.18 14.39 34.78
C ILE A 172 -11.66 13.55 33.59
N LEU A 173 -12.09 12.30 33.81
CA LEU A 173 -12.62 11.43 32.75
C LEU A 173 -13.87 12.03 32.10
N SER A 174 -14.81 12.54 32.90
CA SER A 174 -16.01 13.21 32.37
C SER A 174 -15.67 14.48 31.57
N SER A 175 -14.68 15.25 32.01
CA SER A 175 -14.24 16.45 31.29
C SER A 175 -13.58 16.10 29.95
N ARG A 176 -12.73 15.08 29.90
CA ARG A 176 -12.10 14.61 28.65
C ARG A 176 -13.11 14.05 27.67
N ARG A 177 -14.07 13.24 28.14
CA ARG A 177 -15.18 12.75 27.30
C ARG A 177 -16.00 13.91 26.72
N ALA A 178 -16.28 14.94 27.53
CA ALA A 178 -16.94 16.15 27.04
C ALA A 178 -16.12 16.90 25.98
N ARG A 179 -14.78 16.92 26.08
CA ARG A 179 -13.91 17.48 25.04
C ARG A 179 -13.97 16.68 23.74
N VAL A 180 -13.93 15.36 23.80
CA VAL A 180 -14.09 14.49 22.62
C VAL A 180 -15.41 14.78 21.90
N GLU A 181 -16.53 14.86 22.63
CA GLU A 181 -17.83 15.19 22.05
C GLU A 181 -17.86 16.60 21.45
N ALA A 182 -17.21 17.58 22.09
CA ALA A 182 -17.11 18.94 21.54
C ALA A 182 -16.28 19.00 20.24
N ILE A 183 -15.20 18.22 20.14
CA ILE A 183 -14.39 18.14 18.90
C ILE A 183 -15.19 17.44 17.80
N ARG A 184 -15.90 16.34 18.11
CA ARG A 184 -16.79 15.65 17.16
C ARG A 184 -17.89 16.56 16.61
N ALA A 185 -18.49 17.40 17.47
CA ALA A 185 -19.49 18.38 17.02
C ALA A 185 -18.90 19.39 16.01
N LYS A 186 -17.67 19.86 16.25
CA LYS A 186 -16.96 20.75 15.31
C LYS A 186 -16.60 20.06 13.99
N ILE A 187 -16.20 18.78 14.04
CA ILE A 187 -15.97 17.98 12.83
C ILE A 187 -17.25 17.93 12.00
N ALA A 188 -18.39 17.58 12.61
CA ALA A 188 -19.67 17.50 11.90
C ALA A 188 -20.11 18.85 11.30
N GLU A 189 -19.85 19.96 12.00
CA GLU A 189 -20.09 21.32 11.48
C GLU A 189 -19.24 21.60 10.23
N LYS A 190 -17.94 21.30 10.30
CA LYS A 190 -17.00 21.53 9.18
C LYS A 190 -17.25 20.61 8.00
N GLU A 191 -17.64 19.36 8.24
CA GLU A 191 -18.09 18.44 7.18
C GLU A 191 -19.35 18.95 6.49
N ALA A 192 -20.28 19.57 7.22
CA ALA A 192 -21.48 20.17 6.63
C ALA A 192 -21.14 21.39 5.76
N GLU A 193 -20.19 22.23 6.20
CA GLU A 193 -19.66 23.35 5.42
C GLU A 193 -18.99 22.86 4.12
N MET A 194 -18.16 21.82 4.22
CA MET A 194 -17.47 21.19 3.07
C MET A 194 -18.45 20.57 2.07
N ARG A 195 -19.49 19.87 2.55
CA ARG A 195 -20.58 19.37 1.71
C ARG A 195 -21.33 20.51 1.03
N GLY A 196 -21.70 21.54 1.79
CA GLY A 196 -22.37 22.73 1.26
C GLY A 196 -21.56 23.39 0.14
N LEU A 197 -20.24 23.47 0.26
CA LEU A 197 -19.38 24.01 -0.78
C LEU A 197 -19.47 23.20 -2.09
N SER A 198 -19.46 21.87 -1.98
CA SER A 198 -19.58 20.96 -3.14
C SER A 198 -20.97 20.96 -3.76
N GLU A 199 -22.03 21.19 -2.97
CA GLU A 199 -23.42 21.22 -3.44
C GLU A 199 -23.78 22.49 -4.22
N HIS A 200 -23.09 23.62 -3.97
CA HIS A 200 -23.42 24.91 -4.58
C HIS A 200 -22.37 25.37 -5.62
N ASN A 201 -21.17 24.79 -5.59
CA ASN A 201 -20.08 25.16 -6.48
C ASN A 201 -19.71 24.01 -7.43
N PRO A 202 -20.05 24.11 -8.74
CA PRO A 202 -19.76 23.05 -9.70
C PRO A 202 -18.26 22.80 -9.90
N GLU A 203 -17.43 23.84 -9.77
CA GLU A 203 -15.98 23.69 -9.84
C GLU A 203 -15.43 22.85 -8.69
N VAL A 204 -15.91 23.11 -7.47
CA VAL A 204 -15.52 22.34 -6.28
C VAL A 204 -16.02 20.91 -6.40
N PHE A 205 -17.27 20.71 -6.81
CA PHE A 205 -17.83 19.39 -7.06
C PHE A 205 -16.97 18.56 -8.01
N VAL A 206 -16.58 19.12 -9.16
CA VAL A 206 -15.73 18.41 -10.12
C VAL A 206 -14.34 18.20 -9.56
N GLY A 207 -13.75 19.22 -8.92
CA GLY A 207 -12.38 19.18 -8.40
C GLY A 207 -12.18 18.17 -7.28
N SER A 208 -13.07 18.14 -6.29
CA SER A 208 -12.98 17.25 -5.14
C SER A 208 -13.12 15.78 -5.55
N HIS A 209 -14.17 15.45 -6.30
CA HIS A 209 -14.41 14.09 -6.77
C HIS A 209 -13.37 13.61 -7.81
N LEU A 210 -12.86 14.51 -8.66
CA LEU A 210 -11.77 14.14 -9.57
C LEU A 210 -10.48 13.80 -8.78
N ARG A 211 -10.17 14.58 -7.74
CA ARG A 211 -9.04 14.28 -6.85
C ARG A 211 -9.21 12.93 -6.16
N GLU A 212 -10.43 12.62 -5.70
CA GLU A 212 -10.80 11.34 -5.11
C GLU A 212 -10.57 10.17 -6.10
N LEU A 213 -11.14 10.23 -7.31
CA LEU A 213 -10.95 9.19 -8.33
C LEU A 213 -9.47 9.02 -8.71
N ARG A 214 -8.71 10.12 -8.80
CA ARG A 214 -7.26 10.07 -9.11
C ARG A 214 -6.47 9.42 -7.98
N GLN A 215 -6.87 9.62 -6.73
CA GLN A 215 -6.30 8.90 -5.60
C GLN A 215 -6.56 7.40 -5.74
N TYR A 216 -7.80 6.99 -6.04
CA TYR A 216 -8.13 5.58 -6.27
C TYR A 216 -7.32 4.96 -7.40
N ARG A 217 -7.13 5.70 -8.50
CA ARG A 217 -6.29 5.27 -9.63
C ARG A 217 -4.85 5.01 -9.19
N ARG A 218 -4.26 5.92 -8.41
CA ARG A 218 -2.89 5.79 -7.89
C ARG A 218 -2.77 4.59 -6.97
N ASP A 219 -3.70 4.43 -6.02
CA ASP A 219 -3.69 3.29 -5.09
C ASP A 219 -3.79 1.95 -5.83
N LEU A 220 -4.62 1.87 -6.88
CA LEU A 220 -4.70 0.70 -7.75
C LEU A 220 -3.41 0.42 -8.53
N ASP A 221 -2.75 1.46 -9.06
CA ASP A 221 -1.48 1.31 -9.81
C ASP A 221 -0.34 0.84 -8.92
N GLU A 222 -0.32 1.30 -7.67
CA GLU A 222 0.70 0.93 -6.68
C GLU A 222 0.37 -0.38 -5.95
N GLY A 223 -0.75 -1.03 -6.30
CA GLY A 223 -1.20 -2.26 -5.67
C GLY A 223 -1.55 -2.11 -4.19
N ARG A 224 -1.86 -0.89 -3.75
CA ARG A 224 -2.25 -0.57 -2.38
C ARG A 224 -3.75 -0.79 -2.17
N LEU A 225 -4.14 -0.81 -0.90
CA LEU A 225 -5.54 -0.71 -0.51
C LEU A 225 -6.11 0.63 -0.99
N VAL A 226 -7.22 0.60 -1.72
CA VAL A 226 -7.90 1.81 -2.22
C VAL A 226 -8.63 2.50 -1.08
N GLU A 227 -8.26 3.74 -0.78
CA GLU A 227 -8.77 4.49 0.39
C GLU A 227 -10.11 5.17 0.14
N THR A 228 -11.14 4.38 -0.12
CA THR A 228 -12.52 4.86 -0.24
C THR A 228 -13.07 5.35 1.11
N PRO A 229 -14.16 6.16 1.18
CA PRO A 229 -14.75 6.61 2.43
C PRO A 229 -15.00 5.48 3.43
N TYR A 230 -15.59 4.37 2.98
CA TYR A 230 -15.78 3.17 3.80
C TYR A 230 -14.46 2.60 4.35
N VAL A 231 -13.44 2.45 3.49
CA VAL A 231 -12.14 1.89 3.86
C VAL A 231 -11.42 2.80 4.85
N THR A 232 -11.43 4.10 4.60
CA THR A 232 -10.84 5.14 5.46
C THR A 232 -11.47 5.11 6.86
N GLU A 233 -12.79 4.94 6.96
CA GLU A 233 -13.45 4.79 8.25
C GLU A 233 -12.98 3.53 9.01
N GLN A 234 -12.84 2.39 8.33
CA GLN A 234 -12.34 1.16 8.98
C GLN A 234 -10.84 1.26 9.33
N LYS A 235 -10.03 1.90 8.49
CA LYS A 235 -8.59 2.11 8.71
C LYS A 235 -8.38 2.97 9.95
N ARG A 236 -9.19 4.02 10.11
CA ARG A 236 -9.18 4.89 11.30
C ARG A 236 -9.47 4.13 12.60
N LYS A 237 -10.38 3.13 12.58
CA LYS A 237 -10.61 2.25 13.75
C LYS A 237 -9.36 1.42 14.07
N ALA A 238 -8.68 0.89 13.05
CA ALA A 238 -7.43 0.16 13.21
C ALA A 238 -6.29 1.03 13.74
N LEU A 239 -6.13 2.25 13.22
CA LEU A 239 -5.19 3.25 13.73
C LEU A 239 -5.46 3.61 15.19
N GLY A 240 -6.73 3.84 15.54
CA GLY A 240 -7.14 4.08 16.92
C GLY A 240 -6.69 2.95 17.85
N ALA A 241 -6.90 1.69 17.46
CA ALA A 241 -6.48 0.52 18.22
C ALA A 241 -4.95 0.39 18.37
N ILE A 242 -4.19 0.76 17.34
CA ILE A 242 -2.72 0.81 17.41
C ILE A 242 -2.27 1.91 18.38
N ARG A 243 -2.84 3.11 18.26
CA ARG A 243 -2.52 4.27 19.11
C ARG A 243 -2.85 4.01 20.59
N THR A 244 -3.93 3.29 20.89
CA THR A 244 -4.33 2.93 22.26
C THR A 244 -3.67 1.66 22.80
N GLY A 245 -3.08 0.84 21.93
CA GLY A 245 -2.59 -0.51 22.29
C GLY A 245 -3.74 -1.50 22.56
N THR A 246 -4.94 -1.22 22.08
CA THR A 246 -6.10 -2.11 22.24
C THR A 246 -6.02 -3.23 21.20
N PRO A 247 -6.11 -4.51 21.60
CA PRO A 247 -6.19 -5.60 20.64
C PRO A 247 -7.44 -5.52 19.75
N LEU A 248 -7.24 -5.62 18.44
CA LEU A 248 -8.30 -5.47 17.44
C LEU A 248 -8.43 -6.74 16.59
N PHE A 249 -9.65 -7.22 16.43
CA PHE A 249 -10.01 -8.27 15.50
C PHE A 249 -10.76 -7.69 14.30
N ILE A 250 -10.09 -7.68 13.15
CA ILE A 250 -10.63 -7.28 11.86
C ILE A 250 -11.24 -8.52 11.19
N HIS A 251 -12.56 -8.51 11.03
CA HIS A 251 -13.28 -9.68 10.55
C HIS A 251 -14.23 -9.37 9.41
N GLY A 252 -14.48 -10.38 8.58
CA GLY A 252 -15.26 -10.25 7.35
C GLY A 252 -14.99 -11.39 6.39
N HIS A 253 -15.53 -11.30 5.18
CA HIS A 253 -15.48 -12.39 4.20
C HIS A 253 -14.14 -12.49 3.47
N LEU A 254 -13.90 -13.62 2.80
CA LEU A 254 -12.66 -13.86 2.05
C LEU A 254 -12.52 -12.85 0.91
N GLY A 255 -11.34 -12.27 0.72
CA GLY A 255 -11.09 -11.32 -0.36
C GLY A 255 -11.72 -9.93 -0.17
N SER A 256 -12.18 -9.58 1.05
CA SER A 256 -12.66 -8.22 1.36
C SER A 256 -11.54 -7.20 1.61
N GLY A 257 -10.29 -7.64 1.84
CA GLY A 257 -9.15 -6.73 2.08
C GLY A 257 -8.73 -6.57 3.54
N LYS A 258 -9.14 -7.47 4.45
CA LYS A 258 -8.85 -7.39 5.91
C LYS A 258 -7.36 -7.27 6.25
N SER A 259 -6.52 -8.09 5.62
CA SER A 259 -5.07 -8.13 5.84
C SER A 259 -4.41 -6.85 5.33
N GLU A 260 -4.79 -6.40 4.13
CA GLU A 260 -4.36 -5.13 3.56
C GLU A 260 -4.79 -3.93 4.44
N LEU A 261 -5.99 -3.95 5.02
CA LEU A 261 -6.44 -2.93 5.96
C LEU A 261 -5.56 -2.85 7.21
N ALA A 262 -5.21 -4.01 7.79
CA ALA A 262 -4.31 -4.07 8.93
C ALA A 262 -2.91 -3.54 8.59
N MET A 263 -2.37 -3.94 7.43
CA MET A 263 -1.07 -3.49 6.95
C MET A 263 -1.05 -2.00 6.62
N ALA A 264 -2.09 -1.47 5.98
CA ALA A 264 -2.22 -0.04 5.67
C ALA A 264 -2.25 0.80 6.95
N ALA A 265 -3.09 0.42 7.93
CA ALA A 265 -3.13 1.10 9.22
C ALA A 265 -1.80 1.05 9.97
N ALA A 266 -1.12 -0.11 9.94
CA ALA A 266 0.18 -0.23 10.59
C ALA A 266 1.27 0.59 9.90
N ARG A 267 1.28 0.62 8.56
CA ARG A 267 2.21 1.44 7.77
C ARG A 267 2.03 2.93 8.05
N GLU A 268 0.80 3.42 8.07
CA GLU A 268 0.49 4.82 8.39
C GLU A 268 0.84 5.18 9.84
N TYR A 269 0.65 4.26 10.78
CA TYR A 269 1.14 4.50 12.15
C TYR A 269 2.67 4.60 12.22
N LEU A 270 3.36 3.74 11.48
CA LEU A 270 4.82 3.64 11.50
C LEU A 270 5.51 4.74 10.67
N SER A 271 4.86 5.33 9.67
CA SER A 271 5.40 6.45 8.90
C SER A 271 5.58 7.71 9.73
N GLY A 272 4.94 7.80 10.91
CA GLY A 272 5.16 8.88 11.87
C GLY A 272 6.41 8.71 12.77
N ARG A 273 7.19 7.64 12.59
CA ARG A 273 8.46 7.45 13.33
C ARG A 273 9.57 8.31 12.75
N THR A 274 10.44 8.81 13.61
CA THR A 274 11.64 9.54 13.17
C THR A 274 12.69 8.57 12.64
N GLU A 275 13.59 9.05 11.78
CA GLU A 275 14.72 8.22 11.31
C GLU A 275 15.64 7.79 12.47
N GLU A 276 15.72 8.59 13.53
CA GLU A 276 16.43 8.24 14.77
C GLU A 276 15.80 7.02 15.47
N ASP A 277 14.46 6.94 15.53
CA ASP A 277 13.76 5.79 16.10
C ASP A 277 14.03 4.50 15.30
N VAL A 278 14.03 4.61 13.96
CA VAL A 278 14.33 3.50 13.06
C VAL A 278 15.78 3.03 13.24
N LEU A 279 16.73 3.96 13.26
CA LEU A 279 18.15 3.66 13.44
C LEU A 279 18.41 2.99 14.80
N ALA A 280 17.78 3.46 15.87
CA ALA A 280 17.93 2.88 17.21
C ALA A 280 17.43 1.42 17.26
N LEU A 281 16.30 1.12 16.61
CA LEU A 281 15.75 -0.24 16.52
C LEU A 281 16.61 -1.16 15.65
N THR A 282 17.13 -0.60 14.55
CA THR A 282 18.03 -1.29 13.62
C THR A 282 19.30 -1.69 14.34
N GLU A 283 19.94 -0.76 15.06
CA GLU A 283 21.17 -1.04 15.82
C GLU A 283 20.93 -2.05 16.96
N GLU A 284 19.79 -1.98 17.65
CA GLU A 284 19.43 -2.99 18.65
C GLU A 284 19.33 -4.40 18.04
N SER A 285 18.61 -4.52 16.91
CA SER A 285 18.44 -5.79 16.19
C SER A 285 19.73 -6.29 15.56
N TYR A 286 20.55 -5.39 15.03
CA TYR A 286 21.84 -5.67 14.42
C TYR A 286 22.86 -6.18 15.44
N ASN A 287 22.88 -5.60 16.65
CA ASN A 287 23.69 -6.10 17.75
C ASN A 287 23.29 -7.52 18.17
N ASP A 288 22.00 -7.86 18.11
CA ASP A 288 21.55 -9.23 18.35
C ASP A 288 21.95 -10.16 17.20
N TRP A 289 21.83 -9.72 15.95
CA TRP A 289 22.26 -10.47 14.77
C TRP A 289 23.77 -10.81 14.78
N LEU A 290 24.62 -9.84 15.17
CA LEU A 290 26.07 -10.01 15.27
C LEU A 290 26.51 -11.09 16.26
N LYS A 291 25.71 -11.34 17.32
CA LYS A 291 26.02 -12.41 18.30
C LYS A 291 26.03 -13.79 17.65
N PHE A 292 25.27 -13.99 16.58
CA PHE A 292 25.14 -15.25 15.86
C PHE A 292 25.97 -15.29 14.58
N HIS A 293 26.25 -14.12 14.00
CA HIS A 293 27.00 -13.98 12.75
C HIS A 293 28.40 -13.39 13.00
N SER A 294 29.07 -13.89 14.04
CA SER A 294 30.40 -13.38 14.46
C SER A 294 31.50 -13.50 13.39
N GLN A 295 31.30 -14.33 12.36
CA GLN A 295 32.22 -14.52 11.22
C GLN A 295 31.72 -13.86 9.92
N ALA A 296 30.65 -13.06 9.97
CA ALA A 296 30.12 -12.39 8.78
C ALA A 296 31.15 -11.40 8.19
N THR A 297 31.18 -11.37 6.86
CA THR A 297 31.92 -10.41 6.04
C THR A 297 31.33 -9.00 6.17
N GLU A 298 32.08 -7.96 5.77
CA GLU A 298 31.56 -6.59 5.79
C GLU A 298 30.36 -6.40 4.86
N THR A 299 30.33 -7.08 3.71
CA THR A 299 29.18 -7.11 2.80
C THR A 299 27.93 -7.72 3.45
N GLU A 300 28.05 -8.87 4.13
CA GLU A 300 26.91 -9.49 4.83
C GLU A 300 26.40 -8.62 5.99
N LYS A 301 27.29 -7.85 6.62
CA LYS A 301 26.92 -6.90 7.68
C LYS A 301 26.12 -5.71 7.14
N GLU A 302 26.52 -5.19 5.98
CA GLU A 302 25.84 -4.08 5.32
C GLU A 302 24.45 -4.50 4.83
N GLU A 303 24.35 -5.65 4.15
CA GLU A 303 23.08 -6.24 3.73
C GLU A 303 22.15 -6.52 4.93
N ALA A 304 22.70 -7.04 6.05
CA ALA A 304 21.92 -7.28 7.25
C ALA A 304 21.40 -5.97 7.87
N ARG A 305 22.19 -4.89 7.86
CA ARG A 305 21.75 -3.58 8.36
C ARG A 305 20.61 -3.01 7.53
N GLU A 306 20.71 -3.07 6.21
CA GLU A 306 19.67 -2.60 5.30
C GLU A 306 18.36 -3.38 5.49
N MET A 307 18.45 -4.71 5.51
CA MET A 307 17.30 -5.58 5.76
C MET A 307 16.64 -5.32 7.13
N LEU A 308 17.43 -5.13 8.18
CA LEU A 308 16.92 -4.85 9.52
C LEU A 308 16.31 -3.44 9.64
N ALA A 309 16.84 -2.46 8.90
CA ALA A 309 16.24 -1.13 8.82
C ALA A 309 14.87 -1.17 8.12
N GLU A 310 14.75 -1.94 7.03
CA GLU A 310 13.48 -2.17 6.37
C GLU A 310 12.49 -2.89 7.29
N GLU A 311 12.94 -3.93 8.02
CA GLU A 311 12.12 -4.62 9.01
C GLU A 311 11.64 -3.65 10.12
N ALA A 312 12.53 -2.80 10.64
CA ALA A 312 12.22 -1.84 11.71
C ALA A 312 11.15 -0.80 11.32
N ARG A 313 11.05 -0.47 10.01
CA ARG A 313 10.01 0.39 9.44
C ARG A 313 8.67 -0.31 9.28
N GLY A 314 8.65 -1.64 9.23
CA GLY A 314 7.46 -2.46 9.04
C GLY A 314 6.76 -2.92 10.32
N ALA A 315 5.53 -3.39 10.19
CA ALA A 315 4.84 -4.14 11.25
C ALA A 315 5.41 -5.56 11.38
N VAL A 316 5.22 -6.19 12.54
CA VAL A 316 5.56 -7.60 12.72
C VAL A 316 4.38 -8.45 12.23
N ILE A 317 4.59 -9.26 11.19
CA ILE A 317 3.53 -10.07 10.59
C ILE A 317 3.73 -11.54 10.98
N ILE A 318 2.64 -12.19 11.41
CA ILE A 318 2.60 -13.60 11.74
C ILE A 318 1.46 -14.23 10.95
N SER A 319 1.78 -15.12 10.01
CA SER A 319 0.78 -15.84 9.23
C SER A 319 0.26 -17.06 9.99
N GLY A 320 -1.05 -17.13 10.20
CA GLY A 320 -1.70 -18.23 10.86
C GLY A 320 -1.74 -19.49 10.00
N SER A 321 -1.48 -20.64 10.62
CA SER A 321 -1.66 -21.94 9.98
C SER A 321 -2.06 -23.00 11.01
N LYS A 322 -2.57 -24.13 10.53
CA LYS A 322 -2.91 -25.28 11.41
C LYS A 322 -1.70 -25.90 12.12
N GLN A 323 -0.49 -25.59 11.65
CA GLN A 323 0.77 -26.11 12.19
C GLN A 323 1.46 -25.10 13.09
N THR A 324 0.92 -23.89 13.24
CA THR A 324 1.52 -22.84 14.06
C THR A 324 1.68 -23.33 15.50
N HIS A 325 2.89 -23.24 16.02
CA HIS A 325 3.24 -23.61 17.39
C HIS A 325 3.47 -22.39 18.29
N GLN A 326 3.33 -22.54 19.61
CA GLN A 326 3.59 -21.45 20.57
C GLN A 326 5.01 -20.84 20.45
N SER A 327 5.99 -21.65 20.03
CA SER A 327 7.36 -21.19 19.79
C SER A 327 7.48 -20.18 18.66
N GLU A 328 6.55 -20.15 17.71
CA GLU A 328 6.54 -19.16 16.63
C GLU A 328 6.07 -17.80 17.11
N PHE A 329 5.36 -17.71 18.24
CA PHE A 329 4.89 -16.46 18.81
C PHE A 329 5.87 -15.90 19.84
N TYR A 330 6.34 -16.77 20.73
CA TYR A 330 7.11 -16.40 21.92
C TYR A 330 8.59 -16.71 21.79
N GLY A 331 8.96 -17.57 20.85
CA GLY A 331 10.32 -18.01 20.65
C GLY A 331 10.60 -19.37 21.30
N HIS A 332 11.85 -19.81 21.21
CA HIS A 332 12.27 -21.11 21.70
C HIS A 332 13.64 -21.03 22.34
N ARG A 333 13.93 -21.99 23.23
CA ARG A 333 15.27 -22.16 23.80
C ARG A 333 16.12 -22.96 22.81
N ALA A 334 17.20 -22.36 22.34
CA ALA A 334 18.24 -23.08 21.61
C ALA A 334 19.35 -23.48 22.59
N LEU A 335 19.78 -24.75 22.51
CA LEU A 335 20.99 -25.19 23.19
C LEU A 335 22.17 -24.82 22.31
N ASN A 336 22.84 -23.72 22.63
CA ASN A 336 24.08 -23.36 21.96
C ASN A 336 25.25 -23.98 22.70
N ILE A 337 25.90 -24.96 22.05
CA ILE A 337 27.24 -25.40 22.44
C ILE A 337 28.18 -24.36 21.84
N LYS A 338 28.50 -23.33 22.62
CA LYS A 338 29.57 -22.43 22.23
C LYS A 338 30.89 -23.22 22.26
N GLU A 339 31.40 -23.59 21.09
CA GLU A 339 32.83 -23.88 20.91
C GLU A 339 33.60 -22.56 21.08
N PHE A 340 33.66 -22.04 22.30
CA PHE A 340 34.53 -20.92 22.59
C PHE A 340 35.97 -21.43 22.73
N PHE A 341 36.83 -21.00 21.80
CA PHE A 341 38.24 -20.78 22.07
C PHE A 341 38.37 -19.44 22.80
N THR A 342 38.02 -19.38 24.09
CA THR A 342 38.33 -18.21 24.92
C THR A 342 39.85 -18.06 25.06
N GLN A 343 40.36 -16.84 25.26
CA GLN A 343 41.79 -16.61 25.58
C GLN A 343 42.25 -17.44 26.79
N GLU A 344 41.35 -17.68 27.73
CA GLU A 344 41.57 -18.54 28.89
C GLU A 344 41.77 -20.01 28.52
N ARG A 345 41.01 -20.54 27.54
CA ARG A 345 41.19 -21.91 27.03
C ARG A 345 42.47 -22.06 26.21
N LEU A 346 42.84 -21.03 25.45
CA LEU A 346 44.14 -20.96 24.75
C LEU A 346 45.30 -20.92 25.75
N ALA A 347 45.16 -20.20 26.88
CA ALA A 347 46.15 -20.22 27.94
C ALA A 347 46.26 -21.60 28.61
N LYS A 348 45.13 -22.27 28.87
CA LYS A 348 45.09 -23.65 29.40
C LYS A 348 45.67 -24.68 28.42
N LEU A 349 45.46 -24.51 27.11
CA LEU A 349 46.09 -25.32 26.06
C LEU A 349 47.60 -25.12 26.02
N LYS A 350 48.08 -23.87 26.08
CA LYS A 350 49.52 -23.58 26.16
C LYS A 350 50.15 -24.20 27.41
N LEU A 351 49.48 -24.11 28.56
CA LEU A 351 49.92 -24.77 29.80
C LEU A 351 49.98 -26.30 29.64
N ALA A 352 49.03 -26.91 28.94
CA ALA A 352 49.05 -28.34 28.65
C ALA A 352 50.18 -28.73 27.68
N GLU A 353 50.44 -27.92 26.66
CA GLU A 353 51.55 -28.10 25.71
C GLU A 353 52.91 -27.96 26.40
N GLU A 354 53.09 -26.95 27.25
CA GLU A 354 54.32 -26.75 28.03
C GLU A 354 54.56 -27.92 28.99
N SER A 355 53.51 -28.39 29.67
CA SER A 355 53.57 -29.55 30.57
C SER A 355 53.90 -30.85 29.81
N TYR A 356 53.36 -31.00 28.60
CA TYR A 356 53.65 -32.15 27.74
C TYR A 356 55.09 -32.12 27.22
N ALA A 357 55.59 -30.96 26.80
CA ALA A 357 56.97 -30.80 26.34
C ALA A 357 58.00 -31.12 27.46
N GLN A 358 57.72 -30.68 28.70
CA GLN A 358 58.51 -31.06 29.88
C GLN A 358 58.46 -32.59 30.12
N TRP A 359 57.28 -33.19 30.07
CA TRP A 359 57.16 -34.64 30.24
C TRP A 359 57.85 -35.43 29.11
N GLU A 360 57.78 -34.98 27.86
CA GLU A 360 58.41 -35.64 26.71
C GLU A 360 59.94 -35.57 26.78
N THR A 361 60.50 -34.45 27.25
CA THR A 361 61.94 -34.32 27.47
C THR A 361 62.45 -35.21 28.60
N GLU A 362 61.63 -35.48 29.62
CA GLU A 362 61.94 -36.42 30.70
C GLU A 362 61.71 -37.89 30.30
N ASN A 363 60.82 -38.14 29.33
CA ASN A 363 60.38 -39.47 28.91
C ASN A 363 60.69 -39.77 27.43
N GLN A 364 61.93 -39.49 27.00
CA GLN A 364 62.36 -39.60 25.59
C GLN A 364 62.19 -41.00 24.96
N ASN A 365 62.19 -42.08 25.78
CA ASN A 365 61.99 -43.47 25.34
C ASN A 365 60.54 -43.98 25.46
N ALA A 366 59.56 -43.10 25.70
CA ALA A 366 58.14 -43.50 25.77
C ALA A 366 57.61 -43.94 24.39
N SER A 367 56.83 -45.03 24.35
CA SER A 367 56.14 -45.46 23.13
C SER A 367 55.10 -44.42 22.69
N GLU A 368 54.79 -44.37 21.39
CA GLU A 368 53.77 -43.44 20.86
C GLU A 368 52.41 -43.59 21.54
N GLU A 369 52.01 -44.80 21.88
CA GLU A 369 50.77 -45.06 22.62
C GLU A 369 50.78 -44.38 24.00
N ARG A 370 51.93 -44.40 24.69
CA ARG A 370 52.08 -43.80 26.02
C ARG A 370 52.13 -42.28 25.96
N LYS A 371 52.74 -41.73 24.90
CA LYS A 371 52.72 -40.30 24.58
C LYS A 371 51.28 -39.82 24.31
N SER A 372 50.55 -40.54 23.46
CA SER A 372 49.16 -40.25 23.13
C SER A 372 48.24 -40.32 24.35
N LEU A 373 48.39 -41.34 25.20
CA LEU A 373 47.63 -41.45 26.45
C LEU A 373 47.90 -40.30 27.42
N HIS A 374 49.16 -39.87 27.54
CA HIS A 374 49.51 -38.77 28.44
C HIS A 374 49.02 -37.42 27.93
N TRP A 375 49.17 -37.16 26.63
CA TRP A 375 48.63 -35.98 25.97
C TRP A 375 47.11 -35.88 26.11
N ASN A 376 46.39 -36.97 25.85
CA ASN A 376 44.95 -37.04 26.03
C ASN A 376 44.53 -36.85 27.50
N GLY A 377 45.34 -37.33 28.45
CA GLY A 377 45.13 -37.10 29.88
C GLY A 377 45.32 -35.63 30.29
N LEU A 378 46.33 -34.95 29.75
CA LEU A 378 46.61 -33.53 30.00
C LEU A 378 45.54 -32.62 29.40
N LEU A 379 45.14 -32.90 28.15
CA LEU A 379 44.03 -32.21 27.49
C LEU A 379 42.75 -32.34 28.32
N LYS A 380 42.40 -33.55 28.74
CA LYS A 380 41.20 -33.81 29.53
C LYS A 380 41.22 -33.08 30.88
N ALA A 381 42.36 -33.11 31.59
CA ALA A 381 42.52 -32.41 32.87
C ALA A 381 42.41 -30.88 32.74
N HIS A 382 42.88 -30.30 31.63
CA HIS A 382 42.87 -28.84 31.42
C HIS A 382 41.60 -28.32 30.71
N LEU A 383 40.84 -29.17 30.00
CA LEU A 383 39.67 -28.77 29.20
C LEU A 383 38.31 -29.10 29.84
N ASP A 384 38.22 -30.07 30.75
CA ASP A 384 36.93 -30.54 31.31
C ASP A 384 36.29 -29.60 32.36
N GLU A 385 36.99 -28.55 32.82
CA GLU A 385 36.44 -27.64 33.85
C GLU A 385 35.41 -26.61 33.34
N GLY A 386 35.00 -26.62 32.07
CA GLY A 386 34.20 -25.52 31.50
C GLY A 386 33.13 -25.85 30.46
N GLY A 387 32.74 -27.11 30.30
CA GLY A 387 31.76 -27.54 29.28
C GLY A 387 30.30 -27.30 29.68
N GLY A 388 29.90 -26.08 30.00
CA GLY A 388 28.50 -25.73 30.24
C GLY A 388 27.75 -25.49 28.93
N THR A 389 26.67 -26.22 28.66
CA THR A 389 25.69 -25.82 27.64
C THR A 389 24.96 -24.57 28.15
N PHE A 390 25.14 -23.43 27.48
CA PHE A 390 24.32 -22.26 27.73
C PHE A 390 23.06 -22.37 26.85
N SER A 391 21.89 -22.28 27.46
CA SER A 391 20.65 -22.11 26.70
C SER A 391 20.46 -20.62 26.43
N ASP A 392 20.60 -20.21 25.17
CA ASP A 392 20.15 -18.89 24.74
C ASP A 392 18.65 -19.00 24.39
N PHE A 393 17.86 -18.05 24.88
CA PHE A 393 16.45 -17.94 24.54
C PHE A 393 16.31 -17.01 23.33
N PHE A 394 15.75 -17.51 22.24
CA PHE A 394 15.43 -16.68 21.09
C PHE A 394 14.09 -16.01 21.34
N LEU A 395 14.07 -14.68 21.32
CA LEU A 395 12.85 -13.90 21.56
C LEU A 395 11.92 -13.98 20.33
N GLY A 396 10.70 -14.48 20.53
CA GLY A 396 9.70 -14.56 19.46
C GLY A 396 9.15 -13.21 19.01
N PRO A 397 8.46 -13.16 17.87
CA PRO A 397 7.98 -11.94 17.21
C PRO A 397 7.08 -11.08 18.10
N ILE A 398 6.25 -11.69 18.95
CA ILE A 398 5.35 -10.91 19.83
C ILE A 398 6.15 -10.17 20.90
N TYR A 399 7.10 -10.85 21.54
CA TYR A 399 7.93 -10.23 22.57
C TYR A 399 8.89 -9.18 21.97
N ARG A 400 9.41 -9.44 20.77
CA ARG A 400 10.18 -8.46 19.99
C ARG A 400 9.36 -7.20 19.75
N ALA A 401 8.15 -7.33 19.20
CA ALA A 401 7.27 -6.21 18.95
C ALA A 401 6.90 -5.42 20.21
N MET A 402 6.74 -6.08 21.36
CA MET A 402 6.53 -5.40 22.65
C MET A 402 7.72 -4.53 23.05
N LYS A 403 8.94 -5.05 22.88
CA LYS A 403 10.21 -4.38 23.20
C LYS A 403 10.50 -3.23 22.25
N GLU A 404 10.08 -3.35 20.99
CA GLU A 404 10.29 -2.37 19.91
C GLU A 404 9.14 -1.37 19.75
N GLY A 405 7.99 -1.62 20.39
CA GLY A 405 6.81 -0.77 20.27
C GLY A 405 6.17 -0.81 18.88
N ARG A 406 6.20 -1.97 18.22
CA ARG A 406 5.65 -2.18 16.87
C ARG A 406 4.30 -2.89 16.93
N PRO A 407 3.36 -2.58 16.02
CA PRO A 407 2.14 -3.36 15.89
C PRO A 407 2.47 -4.78 15.40
N VAL A 408 1.74 -5.76 15.92
CA VAL A 408 1.76 -7.16 15.47
C VAL A 408 0.49 -7.44 14.70
N ILE A 409 0.61 -7.97 13.48
CA ILE A 409 -0.50 -8.44 12.66
C ILE A 409 -0.47 -9.96 12.66
N ILE A 410 -1.50 -10.60 13.19
CA ILE A 410 -1.71 -12.04 13.11
C ILE A 410 -2.75 -12.28 12.01
N ASP A 411 -2.27 -12.70 10.85
CA ASP A 411 -3.10 -12.95 9.68
C ASP A 411 -3.74 -14.35 9.76
N GLU A 412 -4.97 -14.50 9.28
CA GLU A 412 -5.71 -15.77 9.30
C GLU A 412 -5.73 -16.46 10.69
N VAL A 413 -6.10 -15.71 11.73
CA VAL A 413 -6.13 -16.21 13.12
C VAL A 413 -7.03 -17.44 13.30
N ASP A 414 -8.05 -17.59 12.45
CA ASP A 414 -8.97 -18.72 12.44
C ASP A 414 -8.34 -20.03 11.89
N ALA A 415 -7.16 -19.95 11.29
CA ALA A 415 -6.36 -21.13 10.91
C ALA A 415 -5.49 -21.66 12.06
N ILE A 416 -5.27 -20.86 13.10
CA ILE A 416 -4.34 -21.16 14.21
C ILE A 416 -4.99 -22.11 15.21
N PRO A 417 -4.26 -23.12 15.72
CA PRO A 417 -4.74 -23.99 16.78
C PRO A 417 -5.18 -23.23 18.05
N HIS A 418 -6.32 -23.63 18.61
CA HIS A 418 -6.95 -22.97 19.75
C HIS A 418 -6.05 -22.91 21.00
N ASP A 419 -5.24 -23.93 21.25
CA ASP A 419 -4.28 -23.98 22.35
C ASP A 419 -3.18 -22.92 22.23
N VAL A 420 -2.83 -22.51 21.01
CA VAL A 420 -1.90 -21.40 20.74
C VAL A 420 -2.59 -20.05 20.87
N LEU A 421 -3.87 -19.95 20.50
CA LEU A 421 -4.65 -18.73 20.76
C LEU A 421 -4.86 -18.48 22.26
N ILE A 422 -5.06 -19.55 23.05
CA ILE A 422 -5.19 -19.43 24.51
C ILE A 422 -3.93 -18.83 25.13
N SER A 423 -2.73 -19.11 24.63
CA SER A 423 -1.52 -18.51 25.20
C SER A 423 -1.46 -16.98 25.00
N LEU A 424 -2.12 -16.44 23.97
CA LEU A 424 -2.21 -14.99 23.75
C LEU A 424 -3.05 -14.29 24.81
N ASN A 425 -3.94 -14.99 25.52
CA ASN A 425 -4.85 -14.38 26.50
C ASN A 425 -4.12 -13.54 27.56
N HIS A 426 -2.93 -13.97 27.98
CA HIS A 426 -2.14 -13.24 28.96
C HIS A 426 -1.54 -11.94 28.40
N ILE A 427 -1.34 -11.87 27.08
CA ILE A 427 -0.80 -10.72 26.37
C ILE A 427 -1.90 -9.72 26.01
N LEU A 428 -3.05 -10.20 25.52
CA LEU A 428 -4.17 -9.35 25.10
C LEU A 428 -4.75 -8.49 26.23
N THR A 429 -4.57 -8.90 27.49
CA THR A 429 -5.02 -8.13 28.66
C THR A 429 -4.01 -7.10 29.16
N ARG A 430 -2.83 -7.02 28.54
CA ARG A 430 -1.75 -6.13 29.00
C ARG A 430 -1.85 -4.77 28.34
N GLN A 431 -1.51 -3.74 29.12
CA GLN A 431 -1.50 -2.36 28.66
C GLN A 431 -0.08 -1.88 28.40
N VAL A 432 0.04 -0.87 27.54
CA VAL A 432 1.30 -0.17 27.29
C VAL A 432 1.89 0.34 28.61
N GLY A 433 3.18 0.08 28.82
CA GLY A 433 3.92 0.42 30.04
C GLY A 433 3.94 -0.67 31.11
N GLU A 434 3.08 -1.69 31.02
CA GLU A 434 3.16 -2.86 31.90
C GLU A 434 4.39 -3.73 31.58
N THR A 435 4.81 -4.56 32.53
CA THR A 435 5.92 -5.51 32.36
C THR A 435 5.38 -6.93 32.23
N VAL A 436 5.86 -7.65 31.23
CA VAL A 436 5.52 -9.06 30.97
C VAL A 436 6.78 -9.89 31.21
N ALA A 437 6.66 -10.93 32.04
CA ALA A 437 7.73 -11.90 32.20
C ALA A 437 7.75 -12.85 30.98
N VAL A 438 8.93 -13.07 30.41
CA VAL A 438 9.15 -14.06 29.37
C VAL A 438 8.97 -15.45 30.01
N GLN A 439 7.91 -16.17 29.67
CA GLN A 439 7.53 -17.42 30.36
C GLN A 439 8.55 -18.56 30.16
N GLN A 440 9.36 -18.47 29.11
CA GLN A 440 10.28 -19.52 28.67
C GLN A 440 11.75 -19.21 29.01
N ASP A 441 12.03 -18.03 29.60
CA ASP A 441 13.36 -17.62 30.06
C ASP A 441 13.37 -17.31 31.57
N SER A 442 14.55 -17.42 32.18
CA SER A 442 14.84 -17.39 33.62
C SER A 442 14.67 -16.03 34.31
N GLY A 443 13.65 -15.25 33.91
CA GLY A 443 13.20 -14.05 34.62
C GLY A 443 13.32 -12.73 33.86
N GLU A 444 13.61 -12.74 32.55
CA GLU A 444 13.60 -11.52 31.74
C GLU A 444 12.18 -10.88 31.74
N LYS A 445 12.14 -9.56 31.97
CA LYS A 445 10.91 -8.77 31.98
C LYS A 445 10.96 -7.75 30.86
N ILE A 446 9.97 -7.82 29.98
CA ILE A 446 9.82 -6.88 28.87
C ILE A 446 8.80 -5.83 29.27
N LYS A 447 9.18 -4.56 29.15
CA LYS A 447 8.25 -3.44 29.29
C LYS A 447 7.61 -3.16 27.94
N ILE A 448 6.28 -3.18 27.89
CA ILE A 448 5.54 -2.92 26.65
C ILE A 448 5.72 -1.44 26.25
N LYS A 449 6.38 -1.18 25.12
CA LYS A 449 6.52 0.17 24.56
C LYS A 449 5.24 0.62 23.85
N ARG A 450 5.09 1.93 23.65
CA ARG A 450 4.01 2.51 22.85
C ARG A 450 4.10 2.04 21.40
N GLY A 451 2.95 1.89 20.74
CA GLY A 451 2.86 1.36 19.38
C GLY A 451 2.72 -0.16 19.30
N PHE A 452 2.94 -0.87 20.42
CA PHE A 452 2.56 -2.28 20.50
C PHE A 452 1.04 -2.42 20.60
N SER A 453 0.46 -3.07 19.59
CA SER A 453 -0.92 -3.51 19.55
C SER A 453 -1.00 -4.81 18.75
N VAL A 454 -2.00 -5.64 19.04
CA VAL A 454 -2.22 -6.91 18.32
C VAL A 454 -3.44 -6.74 17.42
N LEU A 455 -3.22 -6.69 16.12
CA LEU A 455 -4.25 -6.75 15.10
C LEU A 455 -4.36 -8.19 14.64
N MET A 456 -5.58 -8.72 14.62
CA MET A 456 -5.87 -10.06 14.15
C MET A 456 -6.81 -9.96 12.96
N THR A 457 -6.55 -10.72 11.91
CA THR A 457 -7.48 -10.84 10.78
C THR A 457 -8.06 -12.24 10.76
N GLY A 458 -9.31 -12.36 10.34
CA GLY A 458 -9.90 -13.66 10.17
C GLY A 458 -11.32 -13.59 9.67
N ASN A 459 -11.90 -14.76 9.41
CA ASN A 459 -13.32 -14.85 9.11
C ASN A 459 -14.10 -15.02 10.42
N PHE A 460 -15.20 -14.28 10.57
CA PHE A 460 -16.13 -14.50 11.69
C PHE A 460 -17.23 -15.44 11.21
N SER A 461 -17.13 -16.73 11.56
CA SER A 461 -18.20 -17.69 11.35
C SER A 461 -19.24 -17.54 12.46
N SER A 462 -20.46 -17.16 12.11
CA SER A 462 -21.63 -17.42 12.95
C SER A 462 -21.97 -18.92 12.89
N ASP A 463 -22.76 -19.45 13.82
CA ASP A 463 -23.12 -20.88 13.87
C ASP A 463 -23.80 -21.42 12.59
N ALA A 464 -24.26 -20.53 11.69
CA ALA A 464 -24.81 -20.88 10.38
C ALA A 464 -23.74 -21.06 9.27
N ASP A 465 -22.46 -20.83 9.56
CA ASP A 465 -21.33 -20.85 8.61
C ASP A 465 -20.48 -22.14 8.67
N ALA A 466 -20.90 -23.13 9.46
CA ALA A 466 -20.07 -24.31 9.80
C ALA A 466 -19.79 -25.26 8.62
N ASP A 467 -20.70 -25.35 7.64
CA ASP A 467 -20.65 -26.43 6.64
C ASP A 467 -19.73 -26.15 5.43
N ILE A 468 -19.38 -24.89 5.14
CA ILE A 468 -18.53 -24.53 3.97
C ILE A 468 -17.05 -24.42 4.36
N TYR A 469 -16.77 -23.98 5.59
CA TYR A 469 -15.42 -23.74 6.11
C TYR A 469 -14.89 -24.91 6.95
N LEU A 470 -14.97 -26.13 6.41
CA LEU A 470 -14.55 -27.43 6.96
C LEU A 470 -13.12 -27.50 7.56
N ALA A 471 -12.35 -26.40 7.52
CA ALA A 471 -10.96 -26.34 7.96
C ALA A 471 -10.64 -25.22 8.97
N ARG A 472 -11.58 -24.34 9.35
CA ARG A 472 -11.30 -23.17 10.20
C ARG A 472 -11.82 -23.41 11.63
N GLN A 473 -11.06 -22.98 12.64
CA GLN A 473 -11.42 -23.20 14.04
C GLN A 473 -12.39 -22.11 14.52
N GLN A 474 -13.48 -22.51 15.19
CA GLN A 474 -14.33 -21.56 15.89
C GLN A 474 -13.55 -20.98 17.08
N MET A 475 -13.40 -19.66 17.10
CA MET A 475 -12.78 -18.96 18.23
C MET A 475 -13.73 -18.95 19.42
N ASP A 476 -13.21 -19.21 20.62
CA ASP A 476 -14.03 -19.17 21.82
C ASP A 476 -14.54 -17.75 22.14
N ALA A 477 -15.68 -17.66 22.81
CA ALA A 477 -16.30 -16.39 23.17
C ALA A 477 -15.48 -15.56 24.18
N ALA A 478 -14.66 -16.20 25.01
CA ALA A 478 -13.85 -15.56 26.06
C ALA A 478 -12.55 -14.93 25.52
N PHE A 479 -12.02 -15.42 24.41
CA PHE A 479 -10.94 -14.86 23.61
C PHE A 479 -11.49 -13.66 22.84
N LEU A 480 -12.61 -13.86 22.13
CA LEU A 480 -13.29 -12.80 21.39
C LEU A 480 -13.78 -11.64 22.28
N SER A 481 -14.09 -11.88 23.55
CA SER A 481 -14.50 -10.81 24.48
C SER A 481 -13.37 -9.87 24.89
N ARG A 482 -12.11 -10.21 24.59
CA ARG A 482 -10.93 -9.39 24.91
C ARG A 482 -10.46 -8.53 23.73
N LEU A 483 -11.07 -8.74 22.56
CA LEU A 483 -10.73 -8.10 21.31
C LEU A 483 -11.81 -7.07 20.99
N GLU A 484 -11.41 -5.85 20.63
CA GLU A 484 -12.31 -4.98 19.89
C GLU A 484 -12.59 -5.58 18.53
N LYS A 485 -13.79 -5.35 17.99
CA LYS A 485 -14.22 -5.95 16.72
C LYS A 485 -14.38 -4.87 15.67
N CYS A 486 -13.70 -5.01 14.55
CA CYS A 486 -13.88 -4.19 13.37
C CYS A 486 -14.40 -5.08 12.23
N ARG A 487 -15.62 -4.81 11.76
CA ARG A 487 -16.18 -5.52 10.61
C ARG A 487 -15.73 -4.85 9.32
N HIS A 488 -14.93 -5.55 8.52
CA HIS A 488 -14.49 -5.09 7.22
C HIS A 488 -14.98 -6.03 6.10
N ASP A 489 -15.93 -5.53 5.34
CA ASP A 489 -16.70 -6.21 4.31
C ASP A 489 -16.32 -5.69 2.92
N TYR A 490 -16.96 -6.22 1.87
CA TYR A 490 -16.74 -5.71 0.51
C TYR A 490 -17.22 -4.26 0.35
N LEU A 491 -16.62 -3.54 -0.59
CA LEU A 491 -16.95 -2.15 -0.90
C LEU A 491 -18.46 -1.96 -1.16
N PRO A 492 -19.04 -0.82 -0.74
CA PRO A 492 -20.44 -0.53 -0.96
C PRO A 492 -20.73 -0.30 -2.45
N GLN A 493 -21.96 -0.64 -2.83
CA GLN A 493 -22.50 -0.50 -4.18
C GLN A 493 -24.03 -0.45 -4.08
N SER A 494 -24.65 0.46 -4.83
CA SER A 494 -26.11 0.53 -4.92
C SER A 494 -26.72 -0.75 -5.50
N ALA A 495 -27.94 -1.08 -5.08
CA ALA A 495 -28.72 -2.20 -5.63
C ALA A 495 -29.41 -1.86 -6.96
N GLU A 496 -29.46 -0.58 -7.33
CA GLU A 496 -30.07 -0.12 -8.59
C GLU A 496 -29.27 -0.65 -9.78
N GLN A 497 -29.95 -1.32 -10.73
CA GLN A 497 -29.28 -2.05 -11.82
C GLN A 497 -28.80 -1.12 -12.93
N ASN A 498 -29.53 -0.03 -13.17
CA ASN A 498 -29.17 0.93 -14.20
C ASN A 498 -28.67 2.22 -13.56
N ILE A 499 -27.49 2.66 -13.97
CA ILE A 499 -26.92 3.92 -13.49
C ILE A 499 -27.84 5.12 -13.73
N ALA A 500 -28.62 5.11 -14.82
CA ALA A 500 -29.56 6.18 -15.16
C ALA A 500 -30.70 6.33 -14.14
N ASP A 501 -31.11 5.23 -13.51
CA ASP A 501 -32.18 5.20 -12.52
C ASP A 501 -31.67 5.48 -11.10
N ALA A 502 -30.35 5.33 -10.87
CA ALA A 502 -29.72 5.60 -9.59
C ALA A 502 -29.68 7.11 -9.27
N SER A 503 -30.14 7.46 -8.06
CA SER A 503 -30.07 8.80 -7.49
C SER A 503 -28.61 9.26 -7.28
N ALA A 504 -28.41 10.58 -7.12
CA ALA A 504 -27.09 11.14 -6.86
C ALA A 504 -26.43 10.55 -5.60
N GLN A 505 -27.23 10.31 -4.54
CA GLN A 505 -26.73 9.68 -3.32
C GLN A 505 -26.31 8.22 -3.56
N GLU A 506 -27.13 7.43 -4.27
CA GLU A 506 -26.79 6.04 -4.59
C GLU A 506 -25.53 5.94 -5.45
N ARG A 507 -25.30 6.90 -6.35
CA ARG A 507 -24.07 7.00 -7.13
C ARG A 507 -22.88 7.36 -6.25
N ALA A 508 -23.03 8.34 -5.34
CA ALA A 508 -21.98 8.73 -4.40
C ALA A 508 -21.60 7.60 -3.43
N ASP A 509 -22.56 6.77 -3.02
CA ASP A 509 -22.31 5.64 -2.11
C ASP A 509 -21.75 4.39 -2.84
N SER A 510 -21.64 4.43 -4.17
CA SER A 510 -21.21 3.29 -5.00
C SER A 510 -19.69 3.25 -5.20
N GLU A 511 -18.96 3.14 -4.10
CA GLU A 511 -17.49 3.15 -4.08
C GLU A 511 -16.86 2.02 -4.90
N LEU A 512 -17.52 0.85 -5.01
CA LEU A 512 -17.06 -0.23 -5.87
C LEU A 512 -17.01 0.23 -7.35
N PHE A 513 -18.09 0.85 -7.82
CA PHE A 513 -18.13 1.43 -9.17
C PHE A 513 -17.08 2.51 -9.37
N HIS A 514 -16.87 3.41 -8.39
CA HIS A 514 -15.81 4.42 -8.48
C HIS A 514 -14.44 3.80 -8.61
N THR A 515 -14.16 2.71 -7.89
CA THR A 515 -12.89 2.00 -7.99
C THR A 515 -12.70 1.37 -9.37
N LEU A 516 -13.74 0.76 -9.95
CA LEU A 516 -13.68 0.18 -11.30
C LEU A 516 -13.53 1.27 -12.38
N LEU A 517 -14.25 2.37 -12.24
CA LEU A 517 -14.15 3.53 -13.13
C LEU A 517 -12.76 4.17 -13.05
N ALA A 518 -12.24 4.34 -11.84
CA ALA A 518 -10.88 4.81 -11.59
C ALA A 518 -9.85 3.87 -12.23
N ARG A 519 -10.07 2.54 -12.24
CA ARG A 519 -9.17 1.63 -12.97
C ARG A 519 -9.19 1.87 -14.48
N CYS A 520 -10.30 2.35 -15.03
CA CYS A 520 -10.46 2.58 -16.48
C CYS A 520 -9.90 3.93 -16.94
N MET A 521 -9.83 4.94 -16.06
CA MET A 521 -9.34 6.27 -16.42
C MET A 521 -7.82 6.36 -16.52
N ASP A 522 -7.34 7.39 -17.19
CA ASP A 522 -5.92 7.76 -17.21
C ASP A 522 -5.49 8.50 -15.92
N ARG A 523 -4.22 8.89 -15.83
CA ARG A 523 -3.68 9.64 -14.68
C ARG A 523 -4.26 11.05 -14.49
N TYR A 524 -4.96 11.56 -15.51
CA TYR A 524 -5.59 12.88 -15.53
C TYR A 524 -7.10 12.82 -15.26
N GLY A 525 -7.68 11.62 -15.28
CA GLY A 525 -9.10 11.37 -15.10
C GLY A 525 -9.92 11.36 -16.38
N ASN A 526 -9.28 11.28 -17.55
CA ASN A 526 -10.00 11.06 -18.81
C ASN A 526 -10.35 9.58 -18.96
N LEU A 527 -11.48 9.30 -19.61
CA LEU A 527 -11.88 7.97 -20.01
C LEU A 527 -11.84 7.84 -21.53
N SER A 528 -11.43 6.66 -22.00
CA SER A 528 -11.54 6.28 -23.41
C SER A 528 -12.28 4.95 -23.46
N VAL A 529 -13.61 5.02 -23.37
CA VAL A 529 -14.51 3.85 -23.36
C VAL A 529 -15.77 4.21 -24.14
N ALA A 530 -16.52 3.25 -24.66
CA ALA A 530 -17.82 3.54 -25.24
C ALA A 530 -18.83 3.91 -24.15
N GLU A 531 -19.78 4.81 -24.46
CA GLU A 531 -20.79 5.26 -23.48
C GLU A 531 -21.61 4.10 -22.91
N GLU A 532 -21.96 3.10 -23.73
CA GLU A 532 -22.65 1.88 -23.27
C GLU A 532 -21.81 1.09 -22.24
N SER A 533 -20.48 1.14 -22.36
CA SER A 533 -19.59 0.40 -21.47
C SER A 533 -19.59 0.95 -20.05
N ILE A 534 -19.93 2.22 -19.84
CA ILE A 534 -20.09 2.82 -18.52
C ILE A 534 -21.27 2.19 -17.79
N GLY A 535 -22.40 2.01 -18.49
CA GLY A 535 -23.55 1.30 -17.96
C GLY A 535 -23.24 -0.16 -17.63
N LYS A 536 -22.38 -0.81 -18.43
CA LYS A 536 -21.90 -2.18 -18.15
C LYS A 536 -20.94 -2.26 -16.96
N LEU A 537 -20.07 -1.28 -16.77
CA LEU A 537 -19.21 -1.19 -15.58
C LEU A 537 -20.06 -1.04 -14.31
N TRP A 538 -21.12 -0.23 -14.36
CA TRP A 538 -22.08 -0.14 -13.26
C TRP A 538 -22.75 -1.48 -12.96
N LYS A 539 -23.30 -2.14 -13.99
CA LYS A 539 -23.92 -3.48 -13.86
C LYS A 539 -22.93 -4.53 -13.34
N LEU A 540 -21.67 -4.46 -13.74
CA LEU A 540 -20.61 -5.33 -13.22
C LEU A 540 -20.41 -5.11 -11.72
N SER A 541 -20.39 -3.87 -11.24
CA SER A 541 -20.31 -3.58 -9.80
C SER A 541 -21.52 -4.12 -9.06
N VAL A 542 -22.74 -3.92 -9.59
CA VAL A 542 -23.98 -4.45 -8.99
C VAL A 542 -23.96 -5.98 -8.95
N PHE A 543 -23.54 -6.63 -10.04
CA PHE A 543 -23.36 -8.08 -10.12
C PHE A 543 -22.37 -8.58 -9.07
N ALA A 544 -21.21 -7.92 -8.95
CA ALA A 544 -20.21 -8.26 -7.95
C ALA A 544 -20.78 -8.14 -6.54
N LYS A 545 -21.46 -7.03 -6.23
CA LYS A 545 -22.07 -6.83 -4.93
C LYS A 545 -23.13 -7.88 -4.60
N LYS A 546 -24.01 -8.19 -5.55
CA LYS A 546 -25.04 -9.24 -5.39
C LYS A 546 -24.40 -10.61 -5.16
N SER A 547 -23.37 -10.97 -5.92
CA SER A 547 -22.64 -12.24 -5.72
C SER A 547 -21.96 -12.32 -4.33
N GLN A 548 -21.36 -11.22 -3.88
CA GLN A 548 -20.72 -11.10 -2.56
C GLN A 548 -21.73 -11.16 -1.41
N ASP A 549 -22.92 -10.56 -1.58
CA ASP A 549 -23.99 -10.58 -0.58
C ASP A 549 -24.63 -11.98 -0.45
N ILE A 550 -24.74 -12.73 -1.55
CA ILE A 550 -25.13 -14.14 -1.53
C ILE A 550 -24.07 -14.99 -0.82
N PHE A 551 -22.79 -14.83 -1.19
CA PHE A 551 -21.69 -15.56 -0.55
C PHE A 551 -21.59 -15.30 0.96
N SER A 552 -21.80 -14.05 1.37
CA SER A 552 -21.78 -13.63 2.78
C SER A 552 -23.01 -14.07 3.57
N GLY A 553 -24.01 -14.68 2.94
CA GLY A 553 -25.26 -15.09 3.59
C GLY A 553 -26.13 -13.91 4.04
N LYS A 554 -25.82 -12.68 3.59
CA LYS A 554 -26.68 -11.51 3.80
C LYS A 554 -27.93 -11.55 2.93
N TRP A 555 -27.88 -12.35 1.86
CA TRP A 555 -29.01 -12.67 1.01
C TRP A 555 -29.94 -13.66 1.73
N ALA A 556 -30.71 -13.16 2.69
CA ALA A 556 -31.82 -13.90 3.30
C ALA A 556 -33.08 -13.64 2.50
N ASP A 557 -33.85 -14.70 2.21
CA ASP A 557 -35.23 -14.70 1.68
C ASP A 557 -36.05 -13.54 2.29
N LYS A 558 -36.02 -12.38 1.62
CA LYS A 558 -36.88 -11.25 1.93
C LYS A 558 -37.82 -11.07 0.75
N GLU A 559 -38.93 -11.78 0.88
CA GLU A 559 -40.24 -11.44 0.32
C GLU A 559 -40.43 -11.45 -1.21
N THR A 560 -39.40 -11.71 -2.03
CA THR A 560 -39.60 -12.08 -3.43
C THR A 560 -39.56 -13.60 -3.54
N GLY A 561 -40.70 -14.22 -3.89
CA GLY A 561 -40.84 -15.67 -4.07
C GLY A 561 -40.05 -16.27 -5.24
N GLU A 562 -38.79 -15.89 -5.43
CA GLU A 562 -37.85 -16.51 -6.37
C GLU A 562 -37.07 -17.61 -5.64
N ALA A 563 -37.73 -18.74 -5.47
CA ALA A 563 -37.06 -19.98 -5.10
C ALA A 563 -36.01 -20.32 -6.18
N GLY A 564 -34.71 -20.25 -5.85
CA GLY A 564 -33.72 -20.91 -6.71
C GLY A 564 -32.25 -20.55 -6.57
N LEU A 565 -31.83 -19.52 -5.85
CA LEU A 565 -30.41 -19.18 -5.68
C LEU A 565 -30.03 -19.27 -4.19
N THR A 566 -29.35 -20.35 -3.81
CA THR A 566 -28.86 -20.53 -2.44
C THR A 566 -27.38 -20.20 -2.36
N ARG A 567 -26.92 -19.88 -1.14
CA ARG A 567 -25.50 -19.76 -0.82
C ARG A 567 -24.69 -21.02 -1.16
N GLU A 568 -25.33 -22.19 -1.19
CA GLU A 568 -24.71 -23.45 -1.58
C GLU A 568 -24.44 -23.53 -3.09
N MET A 569 -25.18 -22.76 -3.91
CA MET A 569 -25.03 -22.73 -5.37
C MET A 569 -23.97 -21.74 -5.83
N VAL A 570 -23.89 -20.54 -5.23
CA VAL A 570 -22.77 -19.60 -5.45
C VAL A 570 -21.63 -20.06 -4.55
N GLY A 571 -20.81 -20.98 -5.07
CA GLY A 571 -19.85 -21.80 -4.34
C GLY A 571 -18.72 -21.06 -3.60
N ARG A 572 -17.49 -21.52 -3.77
CA ARG A 572 -16.33 -21.07 -2.97
C ARG A 572 -15.65 -19.83 -3.55
N GLU A 573 -15.96 -19.46 -4.79
CA GLU A 573 -15.33 -18.31 -5.45
C GLU A 573 -16.18 -17.05 -5.30
N VAL A 574 -15.55 -15.98 -4.82
CA VAL A 574 -16.19 -14.66 -4.65
C VAL A 574 -15.54 -13.67 -5.58
N LEU A 575 -16.35 -12.91 -6.32
CA LEU A 575 -15.89 -11.84 -7.19
C LEU A 575 -15.26 -10.69 -6.39
N SER A 576 -14.01 -10.87 -5.98
CA SER A 576 -13.22 -9.89 -5.21
C SER A 576 -12.78 -8.71 -6.08
N LEU A 577 -12.36 -7.60 -5.45
CA LEU A 577 -11.81 -6.45 -6.17
C LEU A 577 -10.62 -6.85 -7.07
N ARG A 578 -9.75 -7.76 -6.59
CA ARG A 578 -8.63 -8.28 -7.38
C ARG A 578 -9.09 -8.98 -8.66
N GLN A 579 -10.16 -9.76 -8.59
CA GLN A 579 -10.71 -10.44 -9.78
C GLN A 579 -11.42 -9.46 -10.71
N LEU A 580 -12.15 -8.48 -10.17
CA LEU A 580 -12.75 -7.41 -10.97
C LEU A 580 -11.71 -6.61 -11.75
N VAL A 581 -10.63 -6.21 -11.10
CA VAL A 581 -9.51 -5.51 -11.75
C VAL A 581 -8.91 -6.38 -12.85
N ARG A 582 -8.73 -7.68 -12.65
CA ARG A 582 -8.26 -8.61 -13.70
C ARG A 582 -9.20 -8.69 -14.91
N VAL A 583 -10.52 -8.68 -14.70
CA VAL A 583 -11.52 -8.65 -15.79
C VAL A 583 -11.39 -7.36 -16.59
N ILE A 584 -11.30 -6.22 -15.92
CA ILE A 584 -11.15 -4.90 -16.56
C ILE A 584 -9.82 -4.80 -17.30
N GLU A 585 -8.72 -5.29 -16.71
CA GLU A 585 -7.41 -5.29 -17.35
C GLU A 585 -7.40 -6.14 -18.61
N ALA A 586 -7.97 -7.34 -18.58
CA ALA A 586 -8.09 -8.19 -19.76
C ALA A 586 -8.88 -7.49 -20.88
N TRP A 587 -9.99 -6.83 -20.53
CA TRP A 587 -10.79 -6.05 -21.47
C TRP A 587 -10.02 -4.89 -22.09
N ARG A 588 -9.23 -4.16 -21.29
CA ARG A 588 -8.43 -3.01 -21.75
C ARG A 588 -7.21 -3.43 -22.57
N GLN A 589 -6.49 -4.48 -22.15
CA GLN A 589 -5.29 -4.98 -22.83
C GLN A 589 -5.60 -5.51 -24.23
N ASP A 590 -6.79 -6.07 -24.42
CA ASP A 590 -7.28 -6.51 -25.73
C ASP A 590 -7.91 -5.36 -26.53
N ASN A 591 -7.55 -4.11 -26.20
CA ASN A 591 -8.06 -2.88 -26.82
C ASN A 591 -9.60 -2.82 -26.90
N MET A 592 -10.30 -3.42 -25.93
CA MET A 592 -11.76 -3.51 -25.90
C MET A 592 -12.35 -4.11 -27.18
N GLN A 593 -11.64 -5.08 -27.77
CA GLN A 593 -12.06 -5.74 -29.01
C GLN A 593 -13.48 -6.32 -28.88
N TYR A 594 -13.82 -6.85 -27.72
CA TYR A 594 -15.14 -7.39 -27.40
C TYR A 594 -15.84 -6.58 -26.29
N GLU A 595 -17.15 -6.78 -26.15
CA GLU A 595 -17.91 -6.22 -25.03
C GLU A 595 -17.43 -6.77 -23.67
N LEU A 596 -17.52 -5.98 -22.60
CA LEU A 596 -17.08 -6.33 -21.23
C LEU A 596 -17.58 -7.71 -20.75
N ASP A 597 -18.82 -8.06 -21.11
CA ASP A 597 -19.45 -9.36 -20.84
C ASP A 597 -18.59 -10.54 -21.27
N HIS A 598 -17.89 -10.43 -22.41
CA HIS A 598 -17.01 -11.50 -22.90
C HIS A 598 -15.91 -11.83 -21.88
N TYR A 599 -15.25 -10.80 -21.35
CA TYR A 599 -14.14 -10.94 -20.41
C TYR A 599 -14.62 -11.35 -19.03
N LEU A 600 -15.79 -10.86 -18.59
CA LEU A 600 -16.42 -11.33 -17.36
C LEU A 600 -16.71 -12.84 -17.43
N PHE A 601 -17.27 -13.30 -18.56
CA PHE A 601 -17.55 -14.71 -18.77
C PHE A 601 -16.27 -15.54 -18.76
N GLU A 602 -15.28 -15.18 -19.60
CA GLU A 602 -14.05 -15.97 -19.77
C GLU A 602 -13.17 -16.01 -18.51
N LYS A 603 -13.02 -14.88 -17.83
CA LYS A 603 -12.07 -14.73 -16.71
C LYS A 603 -12.66 -15.08 -15.34
N PHE A 604 -13.98 -15.16 -15.22
CA PHE A 604 -14.64 -15.43 -13.94
C PHE A 604 -15.70 -16.51 -14.05
N VAL A 605 -16.77 -16.31 -14.83
CA VAL A 605 -17.91 -17.24 -14.83
C VAL A 605 -17.51 -18.64 -15.33
N ASP A 606 -16.74 -18.75 -16.40
CA ASP A 606 -16.28 -20.03 -16.96
C ASP A 606 -15.13 -20.67 -16.16
N GLN A 607 -14.44 -19.89 -15.34
CA GLN A 607 -13.36 -20.41 -14.47
C GLN A 607 -13.89 -21.08 -13.21
N ALA A 608 -15.13 -20.79 -12.80
CA ALA A 608 -15.70 -21.34 -11.57
C ALA A 608 -15.68 -22.88 -11.59
N GLY A 609 -15.32 -23.50 -10.47
CA GLY A 609 -14.97 -24.92 -10.42
C GLY A 609 -16.13 -25.88 -10.67
N GLN A 610 -17.35 -25.54 -10.23
CA GLN A 610 -18.52 -26.42 -10.31
C GLN A 610 -19.54 -25.91 -11.34
N GLU A 611 -20.13 -26.81 -12.14
CA GLU A 611 -21.14 -26.45 -13.16
C GLU A 611 -22.37 -25.73 -12.57
N THR A 612 -22.78 -26.12 -11.35
CA THR A 612 -23.85 -25.46 -10.60
C THR A 612 -23.51 -24.02 -10.21
N GLU A 613 -22.25 -23.76 -9.88
CA GLU A 613 -21.74 -22.42 -9.54
C GLU A 613 -21.68 -21.53 -10.78
N ARG A 614 -21.21 -22.06 -11.92
CA ARG A 614 -21.24 -21.37 -13.21
C ARG A 614 -22.65 -20.96 -13.60
N ALA A 615 -23.61 -21.89 -13.51
CA ALA A 615 -25.00 -21.63 -13.83
C ALA A 615 -25.63 -20.57 -12.91
N ALA A 616 -25.33 -20.62 -11.61
CA ALA A 616 -25.80 -19.63 -10.64
C ALA A 616 -25.23 -18.23 -10.93
N LEU A 617 -23.92 -18.11 -11.12
CA LEU A 617 -23.26 -16.84 -11.45
C LEU A 617 -23.78 -16.26 -12.76
N TYR A 618 -23.96 -17.11 -13.78
CA TYR A 618 -24.52 -16.71 -15.07
C TYR A 618 -25.94 -16.18 -14.95
N LYS A 619 -26.80 -16.87 -14.18
CA LYS A 619 -28.17 -16.44 -13.91
C LYS A 619 -28.20 -15.08 -13.20
N ILE A 620 -27.37 -14.90 -12.17
CA ILE A 620 -27.29 -13.62 -11.43
C ILE A 620 -26.84 -12.49 -12.36
N ALA A 621 -25.87 -12.74 -13.23
CA ALA A 621 -25.42 -11.75 -14.20
C ALA A 621 -26.54 -11.36 -15.18
N GLN A 622 -27.32 -12.34 -15.67
CA GLN A 622 -28.49 -12.08 -16.52
C GLN A 622 -29.57 -11.26 -15.82
N GLU A 623 -29.86 -11.55 -14.55
CA GLU A 623 -30.83 -10.78 -13.76
C GLU A 623 -30.43 -9.31 -13.55
N VAL A 624 -29.13 -9.00 -13.57
CA VAL A 624 -28.59 -7.63 -13.48
C VAL A 624 -28.51 -6.96 -14.87
N GLY A 625 -28.88 -7.69 -15.92
CA GLY A 625 -28.88 -7.21 -17.30
C GLY A 625 -27.50 -7.23 -17.97
N LEU A 626 -26.62 -8.13 -17.54
CA LEU A 626 -25.44 -8.60 -18.28
C LEU A 626 -25.82 -9.87 -19.08
N PHE A 627 -24.99 -10.30 -20.03
CA PHE A 627 -25.27 -11.47 -20.87
C PHE A 627 -26.63 -11.41 -21.59
N ASP A 628 -26.87 -10.29 -22.27
CA ASP A 628 -28.11 -9.99 -22.99
C ASP A 628 -28.38 -10.98 -24.13
N GLU A 629 -29.56 -11.61 -24.10
CA GLU A 629 -30.03 -12.56 -25.12
C GLU A 629 -30.07 -11.94 -26.51
N GLN A 630 -30.50 -10.68 -26.62
CA GLN A 630 -30.55 -9.96 -27.90
C GLN A 630 -29.16 -9.77 -28.51
N LYS A 631 -28.12 -9.84 -27.66
CA LYS A 631 -26.71 -9.77 -28.06
C LYS A 631 -26.08 -11.15 -28.30
N GLY A 632 -26.88 -12.22 -28.31
CA GLY A 632 -26.48 -13.57 -28.66
C GLY A 632 -26.02 -14.43 -27.48
N TRP A 633 -26.27 -13.99 -26.24
CA TRP A 633 -26.00 -14.80 -25.05
C TRP A 633 -27.14 -15.81 -24.81
N PRO A 634 -26.86 -17.07 -24.47
CA PRO A 634 -27.90 -18.07 -24.20
C PRO A 634 -28.71 -17.73 -22.95
N LEU A 635 -29.98 -18.11 -22.89
CA LEU A 635 -30.83 -17.87 -21.72
C LEU A 635 -30.48 -18.83 -20.57
N ALA A 636 -30.52 -18.36 -19.33
CA ALA A 636 -30.21 -19.17 -18.16
C ALA A 636 -31.14 -20.40 -17.98
N HIS A 637 -32.33 -20.42 -18.60
CA HIS A 637 -33.24 -21.57 -18.56
C HIS A 637 -32.95 -22.66 -19.61
N ASP A 638 -32.10 -22.37 -20.60
CA ASP A 638 -31.60 -23.39 -21.55
C ASP A 638 -30.56 -24.32 -20.89
N ILE A 639 -30.19 -24.04 -19.64
CA ILE A 639 -29.38 -24.88 -18.76
C ILE A 639 -30.34 -25.85 -18.05
N GLU A 640 -30.63 -27.01 -18.66
CA GLU A 640 -31.67 -27.96 -18.20
C GLU A 640 -31.54 -28.33 -16.70
N ALA A 641 -32.41 -27.75 -15.88
CA ALA A 641 -32.60 -28.12 -14.48
C ALA A 641 -33.49 -29.38 -14.40
N GLY A 642 -32.91 -30.56 -14.58
CA GLY A 642 -33.62 -31.84 -14.47
C GLY A 642 -32.86 -32.86 -13.62
N ALA A 643 -33.06 -32.86 -12.30
CA ALA A 643 -32.79 -33.94 -11.33
C ALA A 643 -31.46 -34.76 -11.45
N GLY A 644 -30.45 -34.23 -12.14
CA GLY A 644 -29.14 -34.81 -12.32
C GLY A 644 -28.26 -33.80 -13.07
N VAL A 645 -27.15 -33.41 -12.44
CA VAL A 645 -26.05 -32.53 -12.91
C VAL A 645 -26.39 -31.69 -14.15
N ALA A 646 -26.78 -30.43 -13.92
CA ALA A 646 -26.99 -29.44 -14.96
C ALA A 646 -25.69 -29.19 -15.72
N LYS A 647 -25.63 -29.60 -17.00
CA LYS A 647 -24.51 -29.25 -17.87
C LYS A 647 -24.61 -27.77 -18.23
N PHE A 648 -23.59 -27.02 -17.87
CA PHE A 648 -23.43 -25.62 -18.27
C PHE A 648 -22.70 -25.54 -19.62
N GLU A 649 -23.42 -25.28 -20.72
CA GLU A 649 -22.87 -25.19 -22.08
C GLU A 649 -23.06 -23.77 -22.66
N ALA A 650 -22.77 -22.72 -21.89
CA ALA A 650 -22.75 -21.35 -22.41
C ALA A 650 -21.42 -21.09 -23.14
N VAL A 651 -21.47 -20.45 -24.30
CA VAL A 651 -20.27 -19.99 -25.03
C VAL A 651 -20.43 -18.50 -25.29
N SER A 652 -19.38 -17.73 -25.03
CA SER A 652 -19.42 -16.30 -25.29
C SER A 652 -19.57 -16.02 -26.79
N PRO A 653 -20.52 -15.14 -27.20
CA PRO A 653 -20.72 -14.78 -28.60
C PRO A 653 -19.59 -13.95 -29.19
N LYS A 654 -18.60 -13.51 -28.39
CA LYS A 654 -17.49 -12.64 -28.80
C LYS A 654 -17.98 -11.43 -29.60
N LYS A 655 -19.04 -10.78 -29.09
CA LYS A 655 -19.60 -9.60 -29.73
C LYS A 655 -18.60 -8.47 -29.66
N LYS A 656 -18.34 -7.85 -30.82
CA LYS A 656 -17.37 -6.77 -30.96
C LYS A 656 -17.78 -5.57 -30.09
N GLY A 657 -16.83 -5.01 -29.37
CA GLY A 657 -17.02 -3.77 -28.62
C GLY A 657 -17.30 -2.59 -29.56
N GLU A 658 -18.04 -1.61 -29.04
CA GLU A 658 -18.20 -0.32 -29.71
C GLU A 658 -16.87 0.46 -29.71
N MET A 659 -16.72 1.39 -30.65
CA MET A 659 -15.51 2.20 -30.68
C MET A 659 -15.43 3.08 -29.42
N PRO A 660 -14.28 3.12 -28.73
CA PRO A 660 -14.13 3.94 -27.55
C PRO A 660 -14.29 5.41 -27.91
N VAL A 661 -15.02 6.14 -27.07
CA VAL A 661 -15.21 7.59 -27.18
C VAL A 661 -14.40 8.25 -26.09
N TRP A 662 -13.84 9.42 -26.39
CA TRP A 662 -13.13 10.20 -25.38
C TRP A 662 -14.12 10.95 -24.49
N HIS A 663 -13.91 10.85 -23.18
CA HIS A 663 -14.66 11.57 -22.17
C HIS A 663 -13.70 12.34 -21.27
N GLY A 664 -13.96 13.63 -21.08
CA GLY A 664 -13.13 14.50 -20.27
C GLY A 664 -13.28 14.24 -18.77
N PRO A 665 -12.45 14.88 -17.92
CA PRO A 665 -12.46 14.62 -16.47
C PRO A 665 -13.79 14.97 -15.81
N ARG A 666 -14.47 16.01 -16.32
CA ARG A 666 -15.81 16.38 -15.85
C ARG A 666 -16.84 15.29 -16.17
N ASP A 667 -16.83 14.75 -17.39
CA ASP A 667 -17.77 13.69 -17.77
C ASP A 667 -17.53 12.46 -16.88
N THR A 668 -16.27 12.08 -16.64
CA THR A 668 -15.89 11.00 -15.70
C THR A 668 -16.50 11.20 -14.31
N VAL A 669 -16.38 12.40 -13.74
CA VAL A 669 -16.99 12.75 -12.45
C VAL A 669 -18.51 12.68 -12.53
N GLU A 670 -19.13 13.19 -13.59
CA GLU A 670 -20.58 13.19 -13.74
C GLU A 670 -21.15 11.77 -13.93
N TYR A 671 -20.40 10.87 -14.56
CA TYR A 671 -20.72 9.44 -14.59
C TYR A 671 -20.64 8.81 -13.19
N ALA A 672 -19.58 9.12 -12.43
CA ALA A 672 -19.35 8.55 -11.09
C ALA A 672 -20.35 9.05 -10.02
N PHE A 673 -20.60 10.36 -9.96
CA PHE A 673 -21.28 11.01 -8.83
C PHE A 673 -22.60 11.70 -9.23
N GLY A 674 -22.93 11.72 -10.52
CA GLY A 674 -24.08 12.46 -11.04
C GLY A 674 -23.73 13.87 -11.50
N LYS A 675 -24.72 14.56 -12.07
CA LYS A 675 -24.50 15.88 -12.68
C LYS A 675 -24.02 16.90 -11.64
N ALA A 676 -23.02 17.68 -12.02
CA ALA A 676 -22.58 18.81 -11.20
C ALA A 676 -23.75 19.78 -10.92
N PRO A 677 -23.80 20.39 -9.74
CA PRO A 677 -24.88 21.30 -9.37
C PRO A 677 -24.94 22.52 -10.28
N GLU A 678 -26.13 23.11 -10.41
CA GLU A 678 -26.28 24.39 -11.09
C GLU A 678 -25.69 25.51 -10.22
N ARG A 679 -24.94 26.41 -10.86
CA ARG A 679 -24.33 27.55 -10.17
C ARG A 679 -25.42 28.46 -9.58
N THR A 680 -25.47 28.58 -8.27
CA THR A 680 -26.39 29.46 -7.54
C THR A 680 -25.84 30.88 -7.38
N GLU A 681 -24.53 31.03 -7.17
CA GLU A 681 -23.87 32.34 -7.02
C GLU A 681 -22.83 32.57 -8.12
N TRP A 682 -22.98 33.69 -8.84
CA TRP A 682 -22.01 34.13 -9.83
C TRP A 682 -20.95 35.01 -9.14
N PRO A 683 -19.65 34.68 -9.23
CA PRO A 683 -18.61 35.59 -8.75
C PRO A 683 -18.68 36.89 -9.56
N GLU A 684 -18.56 38.03 -8.89
CA GLU A 684 -18.60 39.36 -9.51
C GLU A 684 -17.56 39.44 -10.64
N THR A 685 -18.00 39.28 -11.88
CA THR A 685 -17.18 39.59 -13.05
C THR A 685 -16.98 41.10 -13.06
N LYS A 686 -15.73 41.57 -13.09
CA LYS A 686 -15.46 42.92 -13.60
C LYS A 686 -15.98 42.97 -15.04
N ALA A 687 -17.11 43.63 -15.23
CA ALA A 687 -17.82 43.70 -16.49
C ALA A 687 -16.97 44.38 -17.57
N GLY A 688 -16.82 43.74 -18.72
CA GLY A 688 -16.32 44.40 -19.92
C GLY A 688 -15.61 43.48 -20.91
N ALA A 689 -16.37 42.76 -21.75
CA ALA A 689 -15.91 42.42 -23.10
C ALA A 689 -17.12 42.08 -23.99
N SER A 690 -17.40 42.91 -24.97
CA SER A 690 -18.45 42.74 -25.98
C SER A 690 -17.85 42.28 -27.30
N ALA A 691 -18.56 41.39 -28.01
CA ALA A 691 -18.59 41.19 -29.47
C ALA A 691 -17.28 40.95 -30.27
N GLU A 692 -16.08 41.01 -29.67
CA GLU A 692 -14.81 40.51 -30.25
C GLU A 692 -14.67 38.97 -30.13
N THR A 693 -15.74 38.31 -29.69
CA THR A 693 -15.73 36.98 -29.08
C THR A 693 -15.64 35.80 -30.06
N GLN A 694 -15.51 35.99 -31.38
CA GLN A 694 -15.34 34.84 -32.30
C GLN A 694 -13.90 34.60 -32.75
N GLU A 695 -13.07 35.64 -32.84
CA GLU A 695 -11.65 35.52 -33.16
C GLU A 695 -10.79 35.31 -31.89
N SER A 696 -11.30 35.77 -30.74
CA SER A 696 -10.79 35.43 -29.40
C SER A 696 -10.97 33.95 -29.05
N LEU A 697 -12.08 33.32 -29.47
CA LEU A 697 -12.35 31.90 -29.18
C LEU A 697 -11.33 30.96 -29.84
N LEU A 698 -10.81 31.29 -31.02
CA LEU A 698 -9.76 30.51 -31.69
C LEU A 698 -8.40 30.66 -30.99
N LYS A 699 -8.10 31.85 -30.45
CA LYS A 699 -6.95 32.08 -29.57
C LYS A 699 -7.11 31.46 -28.19
N GLU A 700 -8.34 31.40 -27.66
CA GLU A 700 -8.66 30.71 -26.41
C GLU A 700 -8.52 29.19 -26.54
N VAL A 701 -8.75 28.61 -27.73
CA VAL A 701 -8.48 27.19 -28.00
C VAL A 701 -6.97 26.87 -28.02
N GLU A 702 -6.13 27.78 -28.55
CA GLU A 702 -4.67 27.66 -28.42
C GLU A 702 -4.21 27.86 -26.96
N LEU A 703 -4.79 28.83 -26.24
CA LEU A 703 -4.59 29.04 -24.81
C LEU A 703 -5.14 27.88 -23.94
N LEU A 704 -6.12 27.11 -24.42
CA LEU A 704 -6.69 25.94 -23.71
C LEU A 704 -5.74 24.74 -23.73
N PHE A 705 -4.91 24.58 -24.76
CA PHE A 705 -3.81 23.61 -24.77
C PHE A 705 -2.67 24.04 -23.85
N GLU A 706 -2.36 25.34 -23.80
CA GLU A 706 -1.46 25.91 -22.79
C GLU A 706 -2.06 25.80 -21.38
N PHE A 707 -3.38 25.88 -21.23
CA PHE A 707 -4.12 25.76 -19.97
C PHE A 707 -4.16 24.32 -19.45
N GLN A 708 -4.34 23.29 -20.29
CA GLN A 708 -4.19 21.89 -19.85
C GLN A 708 -2.77 21.62 -19.32
N SER A 709 -1.78 22.27 -19.92
CA SER A 709 -0.37 22.18 -19.53
C SER A 709 -0.07 22.99 -18.26
N ALA A 710 -0.74 24.14 -18.08
CA ALA A 710 -0.64 25.01 -16.92
C ALA A 710 -1.40 24.46 -15.71
N PHE A 711 -2.63 23.98 -15.88
CA PHE A 711 -3.43 23.28 -14.87
C PHE A 711 -2.72 22.03 -14.36
N LYS A 712 -2.01 21.31 -15.25
CA LYS A 712 -1.13 20.19 -14.93
C LYS A 712 0.07 20.63 -14.07
N ARG A 713 0.80 21.67 -14.51
CA ARG A 713 1.93 22.25 -13.75
C ARG A 713 1.50 22.86 -12.41
N GLU A 714 0.29 23.40 -12.33
CA GLU A 714 -0.16 24.12 -11.15
C GLU A 714 -0.77 23.18 -10.11
N LEU A 715 -1.38 22.06 -10.51
CA LEU A 715 -1.68 20.96 -9.58
C LEU A 715 -0.42 20.30 -9.03
N GLU A 716 0.64 20.18 -9.85
CA GLU A 716 1.96 19.70 -9.42
C GLU A 716 2.64 20.72 -8.48
N ASN A 717 2.61 22.02 -8.81
CA ASN A 717 3.15 23.08 -7.96
C ASN A 717 2.36 23.26 -6.65
N ILE A 718 1.03 23.11 -6.65
CA ILE A 718 0.25 23.14 -5.40
C ILE A 718 0.59 21.92 -4.53
N SER A 719 0.87 20.76 -5.14
CA SER A 719 1.37 19.61 -4.40
C SER A 719 2.74 19.90 -3.78
N GLN A 720 3.67 20.50 -4.52
CA GLN A 720 5.02 20.83 -4.05
C GLN A 720 5.06 22.00 -3.04
N GLU A 721 4.28 23.06 -3.23
CA GLU A 721 4.17 24.18 -2.27
C GLU A 721 3.56 23.72 -0.94
N VAL A 722 2.66 22.72 -0.97
CA VAL A 722 2.12 22.08 0.23
C VAL A 722 3.19 21.27 0.95
N ASP A 723 4.08 20.58 0.23
CA ASP A 723 5.22 19.84 0.80
C ASP A 723 6.28 20.78 1.41
N GLU A 724 6.59 21.90 0.73
CA GLU A 724 7.57 22.89 1.20
C GLU A 724 7.07 23.71 2.41
N THR A 725 5.80 24.12 2.42
CA THR A 725 5.21 24.79 3.59
C THR A 725 5.06 23.86 4.79
N CYS A 726 4.90 22.55 4.58
CA CYS A 726 4.95 21.53 5.62
C CYS A 726 6.32 21.51 6.32
N SER A 727 7.41 21.57 5.54
CA SER A 727 8.78 21.57 6.09
C SER A 727 9.15 22.83 6.88
N LEU A 728 8.53 23.98 6.55
CA LEU A 728 8.77 25.26 7.23
C LEU A 728 7.94 25.39 8.52
N GLU A 729 6.68 24.96 8.54
CA GLU A 729 5.85 24.95 9.76
C GLU A 729 6.37 23.92 10.80
N GLU A 730 6.95 22.79 10.35
CA GLU A 730 7.60 21.81 11.23
C GLU A 730 8.90 22.36 11.86
N ARG A 731 9.67 23.16 11.11
CA ARG A 731 10.88 23.84 11.62
C ARG A 731 10.57 25.01 12.56
N GLU A 732 9.44 25.69 12.38
CA GLU A 732 9.01 26.76 13.29
C GLU A 732 8.35 26.23 14.57
N ASN A 733 7.66 25.08 14.53
CA ASN A 733 7.11 24.43 15.73
C ASN A 733 8.15 23.62 16.54
N ALA A 734 9.33 23.37 15.97
CA ALA A 734 10.47 22.76 16.65
C ALA A 734 11.43 23.77 17.33
N LYS A 735 11.17 25.08 17.21
CA LYS A 735 11.81 26.15 17.98
C LYS A 735 10.91 26.59 19.13
#